data_AF-A0A9D9ULQ3-F1
#
_entry.id   AF-A0A9D9ULQ3-F1
#
_cell.length_a   1.000
_cell.length_b   1.000
_cell.length_c   1.000
_cell.angle_alpha   90.00
_cell.angle_beta   90.00
_cell.angle_gamma   90.00
#
_symmetry.space_group_name_H-M   'P 1'
#
loop_
_entity.id
_entity.type
_entity.pdbx_description
1 polymer ?
#
loop_
_entity_poly.entity_id
_entity_poly.type
_entity_poly.pdbx_seq_one_letter_code
_entity_poly.pdbx_strand_id
1 'polypeptide(L)'
;MRFLFRTIVFFVIWSFMVMNIYAQETGMKSPYFKVLKSENIDFNNSYKYNDFTFVQNFKVGNDECKKVYFKNKYGIYNMTQNKWVVNIQFKSIDYIPDSLFRLKLNHSKVKLFHIDPLSKYNLEHEFEIEVAKDFVLFRSDGSNPFRTEHPRLFFPKTSVNKVLPYGHAFIINDTLIMVNNNIAFNIINSEGKLLFNKWYYNGIDFEDNEFLGKNLNFNHRLYTVLDYRTGEIKEPPNFKFNTFNFIKNKQEGNYSVFEKKMGETSLLIDTFYSIDEETIILSSKNKYYALRTNNFKNLADFIHDYEAGLCDSIKLLRGGLKIYSNNKIGLLTNRYNIDLSNPIHQDIFMIRTDNIFVYAIKKDHKITLYNENGNKIKECLCDKPFVVSSKKEKYYNDSVICFQSNGKIYMIDIFGNLHDKSLAWIKDELGNELNLDSIQGNEIIKIGEKFGVISKNKTIVIPFEYDYIHKTIFDGVYLVIERAFKDDYVFLVDTKGNRRVSYKGFIISHSSPSKKYFEAIGNDRKLLYFRVHFNPLSLVEVDYFEELSEFKSVLVSIDGKYGFESYDATNIIDFKYTNGHIVESKLLALKNSDKKYALFNLDGKRLTNFKFDTILSQSLNEIVAFANDTISIFKYNSDRSSIDVYKTLSAYKFSKRRSSFIEVKKNGRVGAIDFFGNIIIETENDWINRESSSYKYLLKRGNKFYFSPSSDTEVFKNGVDTAFFITYDHGVIFKIGTKYGLHRPNLQFTEALFDDIYEIHGDFLLVENDRKLGLYDIKRKTYILESEYNGIFYTDKNNITVIKGNLLQTVSINNQ
;
A
#
# COMPACT_ATOMS: atom_id res chain seq x y z
N MET A 1 -18.15 36.00 64.77
CA MET A 1 -17.02 35.08 64.45
C MET A 1 -16.58 34.20 65.61
N ARG A 2 -16.01 34.71 66.73
CA ARG A 2 -15.41 33.87 67.81
C ARG A 2 -16.31 32.74 68.35
N PHE A 3 -17.63 32.92 68.39
CA PHE A 3 -18.58 31.86 68.76
C PHE A 3 -18.62 30.72 67.72
N LEU A 4 -18.83 31.06 66.43
CA LEU A 4 -18.87 30.11 65.31
C LEU A 4 -17.60 29.25 65.20
N PHE A 5 -16.42 29.86 65.40
CA PHE A 5 -15.14 29.14 65.38
C PHE A 5 -15.02 28.15 66.54
N ARG A 6 -15.53 28.49 67.74
CA ARG A 6 -15.61 27.55 68.87
C ARG A 6 -16.57 26.40 68.57
N THR A 7 -17.74 26.66 67.99
CA THR A 7 -18.69 25.59 67.61
C THR A 7 -18.09 24.60 66.63
N ILE A 8 -17.40 25.08 65.58
CA ILE A 8 -16.76 24.22 64.56
C ILE A 8 -15.63 23.38 65.18
N VAL A 9 -14.74 23.98 65.97
CA VAL A 9 -13.66 23.24 66.66
C VAL A 9 -14.22 22.20 67.63
N PHE A 10 -15.29 22.52 68.36
CA PHE A 10 -15.94 21.56 69.26
C PHE A 10 -16.56 20.37 68.50
N PHE A 11 -17.19 20.62 67.34
CA PHE A 11 -17.78 19.57 66.52
C PHE A 11 -16.73 18.63 65.89
N VAL A 12 -15.59 19.18 65.45
CA VAL A 12 -14.46 18.39 64.92
C VAL A 12 -13.80 17.56 66.03
N ILE A 13 -13.55 18.13 67.22
CA ILE A 13 -12.99 17.38 68.35
C ILE A 13 -13.96 16.30 68.83
N TRP A 14 -15.26 16.60 68.94
CA TRP A 14 -16.27 15.64 69.37
C TRP A 14 -16.40 14.45 68.41
N SER A 15 -16.43 14.69 67.09
CA SER A 15 -16.47 13.61 66.10
C SER A 15 -15.19 12.76 66.08
N PHE A 16 -14.00 13.37 66.25
CA PHE A 16 -12.75 12.62 66.43
C PHE A 16 -12.75 11.76 67.71
N MET A 17 -13.31 12.28 68.80
CA MET A 17 -13.38 11.58 70.09
C MET A 17 -14.36 10.40 70.04
N VAL A 18 -15.54 10.58 69.43
CA VAL A 18 -16.55 9.51 69.24
C VAL A 18 -16.00 8.37 68.38
N MET A 19 -15.26 8.66 67.30
CA MET A 19 -14.65 7.59 66.48
C MET A 19 -13.56 6.80 67.23
N ASN A 20 -12.78 7.45 68.10
CA ASN A 20 -11.75 6.76 68.89
C ASN A 20 -12.37 5.91 70.03
N ILE A 21 -13.45 6.37 70.65
CA ILE A 21 -14.17 5.57 71.67
C ILE A 21 -14.79 4.32 71.04
N TYR A 22 -15.45 4.45 69.88
CA TYR A 22 -16.03 3.29 69.17
C TYR A 22 -14.99 2.26 68.73
N ALA A 23 -13.75 2.69 68.47
CA ALA A 23 -12.62 1.81 68.18
C ALA A 23 -12.01 1.14 69.44
N GLN A 24 -12.24 1.66 70.64
CA GLN A 24 -11.76 1.08 71.90
C GLN A 24 -12.78 0.13 72.56
N GLU A 25 -14.09 0.37 72.38
CA GLU A 25 -15.15 -0.47 72.97
C GLU A 25 -15.43 -1.78 72.20
N THR A 26 -14.93 -1.93 70.96
CA THR A 26 -15.22 -3.09 70.09
C THR A 26 -14.28 -4.31 70.25
N GLY A 27 -13.24 -4.21 71.09
CA GLY A 27 -12.77 -5.34 71.91
C GLY A 27 -12.15 -6.59 71.26
N MET A 28 -11.77 -6.62 69.99
CA MET A 28 -11.17 -7.82 69.35
C MET A 28 -9.64 -7.80 69.29
N LYS A 29 -9.01 -8.90 69.73
CA LYS A 29 -7.55 -9.09 69.74
C LYS A 29 -7.07 -10.03 68.61
N SER A 30 -5.90 -9.72 68.06
CA SER A 30 -4.96 -10.65 67.39
C SER A 30 -4.36 -11.66 68.41
N PRO A 31 -3.67 -12.77 68.07
CA PRO A 31 -3.20 -13.24 66.74
C PRO A 31 -3.43 -14.76 66.44
N TYR A 32 -3.10 -15.22 65.22
CA TYR A 32 -1.96 -16.15 64.97
C TYR A 32 -1.89 -16.68 63.52
N PHE A 33 -0.69 -17.13 63.12
CA PHE A 33 -0.36 -17.71 61.81
C PHE A 33 -1.07 -19.03 61.51
N LYS A 34 -1.27 -19.31 60.21
CA LYS A 34 -1.13 -20.67 59.67
C LYS A 34 -0.45 -20.65 58.31
N VAL A 35 0.71 -21.30 58.22
CA VAL A 35 1.43 -21.48 56.95
C VAL A 35 0.66 -22.48 56.07
N LEU A 36 0.47 -22.14 54.79
CA LEU A 36 0.08 -23.09 53.76
C LEU A 36 1.09 -23.03 52.60
N LYS A 37 1.28 -24.18 51.95
CA LYS A 37 2.26 -24.38 50.87
C LYS A 37 1.60 -24.25 49.50
N SER A 38 2.44 -23.95 48.51
CA SER A 38 2.24 -24.28 47.08
C SER A 38 0.86 -23.92 46.49
N GLU A 39 0.78 -22.73 45.92
CA GLU A 39 -0.33 -22.36 45.03
C GLU A 39 -0.27 -23.21 43.74
N ASN A 40 -1.34 -23.98 43.49
CA ASN A 40 -1.54 -24.64 42.21
C ASN A 40 -2.32 -23.70 41.29
N ILE A 41 -1.90 -23.58 40.03
CA ILE A 41 -2.62 -22.79 39.03
C ILE A 41 -3.90 -23.54 38.62
N ASP A 42 -5.05 -22.90 38.80
CA ASP A 42 -6.30 -23.38 38.21
C ASP A 42 -6.44 -22.98 36.74
N PHE A 43 -7.04 -23.85 35.93
CA PHE A 43 -7.24 -23.74 34.48
C PHE A 43 -8.71 -23.75 34.07
N ASN A 44 -9.65 -23.66 35.01
CA ASN A 44 -11.06 -23.95 34.76
C ASN A 44 -11.77 -22.95 33.85
N ASN A 45 -11.43 -21.66 33.94
CA ASN A 45 -11.77 -20.67 32.93
C ASN A 45 -10.64 -20.61 31.89
N SER A 46 -10.57 -21.63 31.02
CA SER A 46 -9.65 -21.58 29.89
C SER A 46 -10.21 -22.06 28.55
N TYR A 47 -9.95 -21.25 27.52
CA TYR A 47 -10.28 -21.58 26.14
C TYR A 47 -9.17 -22.41 25.52
N LYS A 48 -9.52 -23.51 24.85
CA LYS A 48 -8.61 -24.27 24.00
C LYS A 48 -8.80 -23.94 22.52
N TYR A 49 -7.68 -23.79 21.82
CA TYR A 49 -7.65 -23.71 20.37
C TYR A 49 -6.37 -24.40 19.87
N ASN A 50 -6.52 -25.51 19.14
CA ASN A 50 -5.43 -26.42 18.77
C ASN A 50 -4.58 -26.84 20.01
N ASP A 51 -3.25 -26.79 19.92
CA ASP A 51 -2.32 -27.12 21.02
C ASP A 51 -2.32 -26.08 22.17
N PHE A 52 -3.13 -25.01 22.09
CA PHE A 52 -3.05 -23.83 22.96
C PHE A 52 -4.19 -23.74 23.97
N THR A 53 -3.92 -23.19 25.17
CA THR A 53 -4.87 -22.97 26.27
C THR A 53 -4.67 -21.58 26.90
N PHE A 54 -5.71 -20.74 26.94
CA PHE A 54 -5.67 -19.35 27.45
C PHE A 54 -6.33 -19.23 28.82
N VAL A 55 -5.73 -18.56 29.82
CA VAL A 55 -6.22 -18.58 31.23
C VAL A 55 -6.39 -17.18 31.84
N GLN A 56 -7.39 -16.98 32.70
CA GLN A 56 -7.65 -15.73 33.44
C GLN A 56 -8.29 -15.99 34.82
N ASN A 57 -7.65 -15.59 35.93
CA ASN A 57 -8.09 -15.85 37.32
C ASN A 57 -8.33 -14.57 38.13
N PHE A 58 -9.37 -14.55 38.97
CA PHE A 58 -9.70 -13.59 40.04
C PHE A 58 -10.08 -14.37 41.33
N LYS A 59 -10.06 -13.83 42.56
CA LYS A 59 -10.27 -12.43 42.97
C LYS A 59 -9.42 -12.01 44.19
N VAL A 60 -9.21 -10.69 44.28
CA VAL A 60 -8.34 -9.96 45.22
C VAL A 60 -9.06 -9.45 46.47
N GLY A 61 -8.36 -9.50 47.60
CA GLY A 61 -8.23 -8.37 48.53
C GLY A 61 -6.72 -8.20 48.85
N ASN A 62 -6.06 -7.04 48.76
CA ASN A 62 -6.54 -5.74 48.28
C ASN A 62 -5.70 -5.15 47.11
N ASP A 63 -4.66 -5.85 46.63
CA ASP A 63 -3.89 -5.52 45.41
C ASP A 63 -3.34 -6.80 44.73
N GLU A 64 -3.76 -7.11 43.50
CA GLU A 64 -3.05 -8.04 42.59
C GLU A 64 -3.22 -7.62 41.12
N CYS A 65 -2.21 -7.89 40.29
CA CYS A 65 -2.20 -7.51 38.87
C CYS A 65 -2.72 -8.61 37.94
N LYS A 66 -3.61 -8.24 37.01
CA LYS A 66 -4.02 -9.09 35.87
C LYS A 66 -2.81 -9.36 34.94
N LYS A 67 -2.42 -10.63 34.81
CA LYS A 67 -1.44 -11.13 33.83
C LYS A 67 -2.16 -12.05 32.82
N VAL A 68 -1.77 -12.00 31.54
CA VAL A 68 -2.43 -12.79 30.47
C VAL A 68 -1.51 -13.91 30.01
N TYR A 69 -1.97 -15.15 30.15
CA TYR A 69 -1.16 -16.36 29.97
C TYR A 69 -1.63 -17.24 28.80
N PHE A 70 -0.66 -17.70 27.98
CA PHE A 70 -0.83 -18.53 26.80
C PHE A 70 -0.07 -19.85 26.96
N LYS A 71 -0.76 -20.98 27.09
CA LYS A 71 -0.15 -22.30 27.38
C LYS A 71 -0.12 -23.19 26.16
N ASN A 72 0.97 -23.92 25.94
CA ASN A 72 1.04 -25.08 25.06
C ASN A 72 1.75 -26.25 25.77
N LYS A 73 1.96 -27.37 25.07
CA LYS A 73 2.65 -28.56 25.62
C LYS A 73 4.11 -28.34 26.04
N TYR A 74 4.71 -27.19 25.71
CA TYR A 74 6.09 -26.82 26.05
C TYR A 74 6.18 -25.74 27.16
N GLY A 75 5.08 -25.07 27.54
CA GLY A 75 5.06 -24.11 28.65
C GLY A 75 3.87 -23.14 28.65
N ILE A 76 3.94 -22.09 29.47
CA ILE A 76 3.01 -20.95 29.59
C ILE A 76 3.77 -19.67 29.21
N TYR A 77 3.19 -18.75 28.44
CA TYR A 77 3.81 -17.49 28.02
C TYR A 77 3.00 -16.30 28.52
N ASN A 78 3.63 -15.33 29.18
CA ASN A 78 2.96 -14.14 29.68
C ASN A 78 3.02 -13.01 28.63
N MET A 79 1.88 -12.69 28.01
CA MET A 79 1.80 -11.64 26.98
C MET A 79 2.03 -10.23 27.55
N THR A 80 1.83 -10.02 28.85
CA THR A 80 2.07 -8.73 29.52
C THR A 80 3.58 -8.43 29.70
N GLN A 81 4.44 -9.43 29.50
CA GLN A 81 5.90 -9.36 29.76
C GLN A 81 6.78 -9.98 28.66
N ASN A 82 6.18 -10.67 27.69
CA ASN A 82 6.84 -11.28 26.54
C ASN A 82 7.83 -12.43 26.89
N LYS A 83 7.57 -13.22 27.97
CA LYS A 83 8.44 -14.30 28.51
C LYS A 83 7.67 -15.60 28.90
N TRP A 84 8.36 -16.75 29.00
CA TRP A 84 7.81 -18.10 29.32
C TRP A 84 7.86 -18.50 30.83
N VAL A 85 6.96 -19.40 31.28
CA VAL A 85 6.49 -19.61 32.68
C VAL A 85 5.85 -21.03 33.00
N VAL A 86 6.37 -22.17 32.48
CA VAL A 86 6.07 -23.57 32.98
C VAL A 86 4.69 -24.23 32.59
N ASN A 87 4.28 -25.43 33.04
CA ASN A 87 3.36 -26.39 32.33
C ASN A 87 2.33 -27.16 33.27
N ILE A 88 1.27 -27.84 32.72
CA ILE A 88 0.28 -28.79 33.41
C ILE A 88 -0.75 -28.13 34.41
N GLN A 89 -2.01 -28.54 34.76
CA GLN A 89 -3.10 -29.41 34.16
C GLN A 89 -4.55 -28.76 34.17
N PHE A 90 -5.62 -29.31 34.84
CA PHE A 90 -7.08 -28.88 34.84
C PHE A 90 -7.99 -29.57 35.93
N LYS A 91 -9.05 -28.91 36.49
CA LYS A 91 -10.44 -29.47 36.70
C LYS A 91 -11.50 -28.57 37.45
N SER A 92 -12.60 -28.20 36.75
CA SER A 92 -13.96 -27.72 37.12
C SER A 92 -14.29 -26.78 38.32
N ILE A 93 -15.26 -25.82 38.28
CA ILE A 93 -15.85 -24.95 37.22
C ILE A 93 -16.87 -23.92 37.82
N ASP A 94 -17.18 -22.84 37.06
CA ASP A 94 -18.23 -21.81 37.29
C ASP A 94 -18.03 -20.87 38.53
N TYR A 95 -18.67 -19.69 38.71
CA TYR A 95 -19.66 -18.85 37.96
C TYR A 95 -19.59 -17.39 38.52
N ILE A 96 -19.86 -16.25 37.86
CA ILE A 96 -20.07 -15.89 36.44
C ILE A 96 -19.20 -14.64 36.04
N PRO A 97 -19.30 -13.44 36.70
CA PRO A 97 -18.99 -12.15 36.03
C PRO A 97 -17.99 -11.24 36.78
N ASP A 98 -17.47 -10.11 36.27
CA ASP A 98 -17.52 -9.50 34.93
C ASP A 98 -16.13 -8.85 34.58
N SER A 99 -16.08 -7.96 33.60
CA SER A 99 -14.88 -7.66 32.81
C SER A 99 -14.68 -6.20 32.39
N LEU A 100 -13.40 -5.84 32.20
CA LEU A 100 -12.92 -4.53 31.73
C LEU A 100 -12.18 -4.62 30.38
N PHE A 101 -12.38 -5.73 29.65
CA PHE A 101 -11.86 -5.98 28.29
C PHE A 101 -12.95 -6.69 27.49
N ARG A 102 -13.20 -6.27 26.25
CA ARG A 102 -14.14 -6.95 25.34
C ARG A 102 -13.40 -7.78 24.29
N LEU A 103 -13.30 -9.08 24.51
CA LEU A 103 -12.92 -10.04 23.48
C LEU A 103 -14.12 -10.30 22.56
N LYS A 104 -14.13 -9.69 21.37
CA LYS A 104 -15.14 -9.95 20.34
C LYS A 104 -14.61 -10.98 19.34
N LEU A 105 -14.82 -12.26 19.65
CA LEU A 105 -14.49 -13.36 18.77
C LEU A 105 -15.33 -13.30 17.47
N ASN A 106 -14.65 -13.36 16.33
CA ASN A 106 -15.23 -13.78 15.07
C ASN A 106 -14.69 -15.19 14.78
N HIS A 107 -15.50 -16.09 14.23
CA HIS A 107 -15.12 -17.51 14.04
C HIS A 107 -13.93 -17.73 13.10
N SER A 108 -13.44 -16.68 12.44
CA SER A 108 -12.22 -16.67 11.61
C SER A 108 -11.05 -15.84 12.17
N LYS A 109 -11.28 -14.94 13.15
CA LYS A 109 -10.31 -13.88 13.53
C LYS A 109 -10.44 -13.47 15.01
N VAL A 110 -9.30 -13.37 15.70
CA VAL A 110 -9.21 -12.88 17.09
C VAL A 110 -8.76 -11.42 17.09
N LYS A 111 -9.68 -10.50 17.43
CA LYS A 111 -9.34 -9.10 17.73
C LYS A 111 -9.09 -8.91 19.22
N LEU A 112 -8.02 -8.20 19.55
CA LEU A 112 -7.74 -7.72 20.90
C LEU A 112 -7.82 -6.20 20.92
N PHE A 113 -8.56 -5.68 21.89
CA PHE A 113 -8.74 -4.26 22.14
C PHE A 113 -7.89 -3.86 23.34
N HIS A 114 -6.95 -2.94 23.13
CA HIS A 114 -6.21 -2.29 24.20
C HIS A 114 -6.80 -0.90 24.44
N ILE A 115 -7.36 -0.67 25.62
CA ILE A 115 -7.73 0.66 26.10
C ILE A 115 -6.53 1.18 26.90
N ASP A 116 -5.92 2.29 26.51
CA ASP A 116 -4.85 2.93 27.29
C ASP A 116 -5.44 3.95 28.30
N PRO A 117 -5.47 3.63 29.61
CA PRO A 117 -5.99 4.54 30.64
C PRO A 117 -5.06 5.72 30.96
N LEU A 118 -3.85 5.76 30.38
CA LEU A 118 -2.93 6.90 30.49
C LEU A 118 -3.02 7.84 29.28
N SER A 119 -3.73 7.45 28.21
CA SER A 119 -4.02 8.33 27.09
C SER A 119 -5.03 9.41 27.51
N LYS A 120 -4.68 10.70 27.33
CA LYS A 120 -5.55 11.84 27.70
C LYS A 120 -6.84 11.96 26.85
N TYR A 121 -7.11 10.98 26.00
CA TYR A 121 -8.15 10.96 24.98
C TYR A 121 -8.97 9.65 24.96
N ASN A 122 -8.72 8.68 25.85
CA ASN A 122 -9.35 7.35 25.86
C ASN A 122 -9.35 6.68 24.47
N LEU A 123 -8.18 6.61 23.84
CA LEU A 123 -8.08 5.97 22.53
C LEU A 123 -8.08 4.45 22.67
N GLU A 124 -9.10 3.81 22.09
CA GLU A 124 -9.06 2.36 21.85
C GLU A 124 -8.01 2.07 20.77
N HIS A 125 -7.21 1.03 20.98
CA HIS A 125 -6.22 0.54 20.03
C HIS A 125 -6.53 -0.92 19.72
N GLU A 126 -7.11 -1.18 18.54
CA GLU A 126 -7.19 -2.52 17.99
C GLU A 126 -5.80 -2.95 17.49
N PHE A 127 -5.38 -4.16 17.84
CA PHE A 127 -4.38 -4.87 17.05
C PHE A 127 -4.85 -6.30 16.80
N GLU A 128 -4.64 -6.76 15.57
CA GLU A 128 -5.08 -8.08 15.13
C GLU A 128 -3.91 -9.05 15.26
N ILE A 129 -4.10 -10.11 16.05
CA ILE A 129 -3.11 -11.17 16.23
C ILE A 129 -3.54 -12.39 15.42
N GLU A 130 -2.65 -12.85 14.56
CA GLU A 130 -2.79 -14.12 13.84
C GLU A 130 -1.73 -15.09 14.39
N VAL A 131 -2.13 -16.33 14.67
CA VAL A 131 -1.27 -17.34 15.30
C VAL A 131 -1.02 -18.47 14.30
N ALA A 132 0.25 -18.85 14.17
CA ALA A 132 0.71 -20.00 13.43
C ALA A 132 1.31 -21.05 14.39
N LYS A 133 1.37 -22.30 13.93
CA LYS A 133 2.04 -23.44 14.60
C LYS A 133 3.43 -23.11 15.18
N ASP A 134 4.23 -22.33 14.45
CA ASP A 134 5.63 -22.04 14.80
C ASP A 134 5.93 -20.54 15.06
N PHE A 135 4.94 -19.65 14.87
CA PHE A 135 5.11 -18.20 15.05
C PHE A 135 3.81 -17.45 15.35
N VAL A 136 3.91 -16.18 15.76
CA VAL A 136 2.79 -15.26 15.98
C VAL A 136 3.02 -14.00 15.15
N LEU A 137 1.99 -13.52 14.46
CA LEU A 137 2.00 -12.29 13.69
C LEU A 137 1.16 -11.21 14.39
N PHE A 138 1.80 -10.06 14.62
CA PHE A 138 1.15 -8.84 15.09
C PHE A 138 0.94 -7.90 13.91
N ARG A 139 -0.33 -7.58 13.62
CA ARG A 139 -0.72 -6.74 12.47
C ARG A 139 -1.02 -5.32 12.92
N SER A 140 -0.46 -4.33 12.21
CA SER A 140 -0.94 -2.95 12.28
C SER A 140 -2.30 -2.86 11.60
N ASP A 141 -3.26 -2.22 12.28
CA ASP A 141 -4.43 -1.68 11.61
C ASP A 141 -4.02 -0.46 10.78
N GLY A 142 -4.73 -0.19 9.68
CA GLY A 142 -4.39 0.91 8.77
C GLY A 142 -4.87 2.29 9.24
N SER A 143 -5.61 2.35 10.35
CA SER A 143 -6.52 3.45 10.67
C SER A 143 -5.92 4.53 11.57
N ASN A 144 -4.81 4.24 12.25
CA ASN A 144 -4.25 5.11 13.29
C ASN A 144 -3.00 5.89 12.80
N PRO A 145 -2.96 7.24 12.88
CA PRO A 145 -1.80 8.03 12.48
C PRO A 145 -0.58 7.92 13.41
N PHE A 146 -0.71 7.37 14.63
CA PHE A 146 0.38 7.25 15.61
C PHE A 146 0.99 5.84 15.60
N ARG A 147 1.81 5.57 14.57
CA ARG A 147 2.22 4.22 14.17
C ARG A 147 3.31 3.56 15.03
N THR A 148 3.21 2.24 15.14
CA THR A 148 4.38 1.39 14.82
C THR A 148 4.25 1.00 13.35
N GLU A 149 5.25 1.30 12.52
CA GLU A 149 5.05 1.43 11.06
C GLU A 149 4.94 0.11 10.29
N HIS A 150 5.17 -1.02 10.97
CA HIS A 150 5.47 -2.31 10.35
C HIS A 150 4.96 -3.50 11.17
N PRO A 151 4.31 -4.51 10.55
CA PRO A 151 3.95 -5.77 11.19
C PRO A 151 5.15 -6.51 11.79
N ARG A 152 4.91 -7.40 12.76
CA ARG A 152 5.99 -8.15 13.44
C ARG A 152 5.68 -9.64 13.55
N LEU A 153 6.71 -10.46 13.34
CA LEU A 153 6.70 -11.89 13.60
C LEU A 153 7.44 -12.19 14.91
N PHE A 154 6.89 -13.08 15.72
CA PHE A 154 7.55 -13.63 16.90
C PHE A 154 7.61 -15.16 16.80
N PHE A 155 8.76 -15.76 17.11
CA PHE A 155 9.00 -17.21 17.02
C PHE A 155 9.11 -17.81 18.42
N PRO A 156 8.04 -18.40 19.00
CA PRO A 156 8.04 -18.76 20.41
C PRO A 156 9.05 -19.85 20.80
N LYS A 157 9.56 -20.61 19.82
CA LYS A 157 10.63 -21.61 19.96
C LYS A 157 12.04 -21.03 20.08
N THR A 158 12.30 -19.86 19.50
CA THR A 158 13.63 -19.24 19.44
C THR A 158 13.69 -17.85 20.06
N SER A 159 12.55 -17.33 20.53
CA SER A 159 12.35 -15.96 21.05
C SER A 159 12.70 -14.83 20.05
N VAL A 160 12.92 -15.15 18.77
CA VAL A 160 13.23 -14.16 17.74
C VAL A 160 12.01 -13.28 17.47
N ASN A 161 12.22 -11.98 17.36
CA ASN A 161 11.23 -10.99 16.90
C ASN A 161 11.75 -10.34 15.61
N LYS A 162 10.97 -10.38 14.53
CA LYS A 162 11.33 -9.87 13.20
C LYS A 162 10.29 -8.86 12.72
N VAL A 163 10.72 -7.61 12.56
CA VAL A 163 9.93 -6.54 11.95
C VAL A 163 9.89 -6.75 10.44
N LEU A 164 8.70 -6.59 9.83
CA LEU A 164 8.46 -6.79 8.40
C LEU A 164 8.37 -5.43 7.68
N PRO A 165 9.25 -5.12 6.71
CA PRO A 165 9.35 -3.79 6.07
C PRO A 165 8.24 -3.54 5.03
N TYR A 166 6.99 -3.73 5.45
CA TYR A 166 5.78 -3.71 4.62
C TYR A 166 4.63 -3.02 5.39
N GLY A 167 3.57 -2.62 4.70
CA GLY A 167 2.43 -1.93 5.32
C GLY A 167 1.51 -2.87 6.11
N HIS A 168 1.13 -4.01 5.52
CA HIS A 168 0.24 -5.01 6.15
C HIS A 168 0.77 -6.42 5.91
N ALA A 169 0.52 -7.32 6.86
CA ALA A 169 0.89 -8.73 6.80
C ALA A 169 -0.30 -9.62 7.20
N PHE A 170 -0.34 -10.86 6.72
CA PHE A 170 -1.34 -11.89 7.06
C PHE A 170 -0.70 -13.29 7.07
N ILE A 171 -1.14 -14.19 7.95
CA ILE A 171 -0.70 -15.60 7.97
C ILE A 171 -1.50 -16.44 6.96
N ILE A 172 -0.81 -17.36 6.28
CA ILE A 172 -1.44 -18.42 5.48
C ILE A 172 -0.88 -19.78 5.94
N ASN A 173 -1.79 -20.66 6.39
CA ASN A 173 -1.56 -22.05 6.79
C ASN A 173 -0.27 -22.30 7.59
N ASP A 174 -0.22 -21.73 8.79
CA ASP A 174 0.79 -21.99 9.84
C ASP A 174 2.27 -21.71 9.48
N THR A 175 2.57 -21.27 8.25
CA THR A 175 3.92 -21.39 7.69
C THR A 175 4.38 -20.17 6.90
N LEU A 176 3.44 -19.48 6.24
CA LEU A 176 3.74 -18.47 5.22
C LEU A 176 3.06 -17.15 5.55
N ILE A 177 3.68 -16.03 5.16
CA ILE A 177 3.18 -14.68 5.43
C ILE A 177 3.05 -13.91 4.13
N MET A 178 1.85 -13.39 3.88
CA MET A 178 1.55 -12.50 2.75
C MET A 178 1.66 -11.05 3.22
N VAL A 179 2.49 -10.24 2.55
CA VAL A 179 2.85 -8.87 2.97
C VAL A 179 2.62 -7.84 1.85
N ASN A 180 1.70 -6.90 2.07
CA ASN A 180 1.24 -5.93 1.07
C ASN A 180 2.04 -4.61 1.11
N ASN A 181 2.48 -4.14 -0.06
CA ASN A 181 3.01 -2.79 -0.31
C ASN A 181 2.12 -2.03 -1.29
N ASN A 182 0.92 -1.65 -0.83
CA ASN A 182 -0.11 -0.81 -1.45
C ASN A 182 -0.69 -1.25 -2.82
N ILE A 183 0.06 -1.96 -3.65
CA ILE A 183 -0.32 -2.34 -5.03
C ILE A 183 0.03 -3.81 -5.34
N ALA A 184 0.82 -4.47 -4.48
CA ALA A 184 1.20 -5.87 -4.66
C ALA A 184 1.52 -6.56 -3.32
N PHE A 185 1.23 -7.85 -3.26
CA PHE A 185 1.57 -8.73 -2.15
C PHE A 185 2.94 -9.39 -2.37
N ASN A 186 3.68 -9.62 -1.31
CA ASN A 186 4.89 -10.42 -1.30
C ASN A 186 4.62 -11.67 -0.46
N ILE A 187 5.22 -12.80 -0.79
CA ILE A 187 5.11 -14.01 0.03
C ILE A 187 6.48 -14.30 0.61
N ILE A 188 6.54 -14.34 1.94
CA ILE A 188 7.73 -14.69 2.70
C ILE A 188 7.46 -15.96 3.50
N ASN A 189 8.49 -16.80 3.70
CA ASN A 189 8.38 -17.92 4.64
C ASN A 189 8.39 -17.41 6.10
N SER A 190 8.19 -18.34 7.04
CA SER A 190 8.34 -18.10 8.48
C SER A 190 9.66 -17.39 8.83
N GLU A 191 10.80 -17.81 8.27
CA GLU A 191 12.11 -17.16 8.47
C GLU A 191 12.16 -15.71 7.94
N GLY A 192 11.14 -15.28 7.19
CA GLY A 192 11.05 -14.00 6.52
C GLY A 192 12.06 -13.86 5.37
N LYS A 193 12.37 -14.96 4.68
CA LYS A 193 13.01 -14.99 3.36
C LYS A 193 11.93 -14.76 2.31
N LEU A 194 12.22 -13.90 1.34
CA LEU A 194 11.33 -13.64 0.20
C LEU A 194 11.27 -14.89 -0.69
N LEU A 195 10.06 -15.46 -0.81
CA LEU A 195 9.78 -16.57 -1.75
C LEU A 195 9.17 -16.05 -3.04
N PHE A 196 8.28 -15.05 -2.94
CA PHE A 196 7.67 -14.40 -4.10
C PHE A 196 7.59 -12.89 -3.92
N ASN A 197 7.91 -12.14 -4.97
CA ASN A 197 7.99 -10.68 -5.00
C ASN A 197 6.93 -10.11 -5.94
N LYS A 198 6.22 -9.05 -5.54
CA LYS A 198 5.25 -8.31 -6.36
C LYS A 198 4.14 -9.17 -7.02
N TRP A 199 3.38 -9.88 -6.20
CA TRP A 199 2.10 -10.49 -6.59
C TRP A 199 1.02 -9.41 -6.76
N TYR A 200 0.80 -8.95 -7.98
CA TYR A 200 -0.17 -7.89 -8.32
C TYR A 200 -1.64 -8.36 -8.41
N TYR A 201 -1.92 -9.66 -8.31
CA TYR A 201 -3.30 -10.15 -8.44
C TYR A 201 -4.04 -10.06 -7.11
N ASN A 202 -5.21 -9.42 -7.16
CA ASN A 202 -6.13 -9.30 -6.02
C ASN A 202 -6.73 -10.68 -5.67
N GLY A 203 -6.33 -11.23 -4.53
CA GLY A 203 -6.84 -12.49 -3.98
C GLY A 203 -5.87 -13.67 -4.17
N ILE A 204 -5.54 -14.33 -3.06
CA ILE A 204 -4.86 -15.62 -3.04
C ILE A 204 -5.74 -16.57 -2.23
N ASP A 205 -5.98 -17.76 -2.75
CA ASP A 205 -6.68 -18.85 -2.06
C ASP A 205 -5.73 -20.03 -1.81
N PHE A 206 -6.17 -21.01 -1.02
CA PHE A 206 -5.37 -22.19 -0.71
C PHE A 206 -6.26 -23.43 -0.66
N GLU A 207 -6.03 -24.35 -1.59
CA GLU A 207 -6.68 -25.66 -1.64
C GLU A 207 -5.58 -26.73 -1.72
N ASP A 208 -5.76 -27.87 -1.04
CA ASP A 208 -4.94 -29.09 -1.16
C ASP A 208 -3.40 -28.95 -1.07
N ASN A 209 -2.90 -27.93 -0.35
CA ASN A 209 -1.49 -27.52 -0.19
C ASN A 209 -0.88 -26.68 -1.34
N GLU A 210 -1.70 -26.24 -2.29
CA GLU A 210 -1.30 -25.38 -3.40
C GLU A 210 -1.84 -23.95 -3.21
N PHE A 211 -1.02 -22.96 -3.53
CA PHE A 211 -1.42 -21.56 -3.50
C PHE A 211 -2.11 -21.19 -4.80
N LEU A 212 -3.42 -20.99 -4.75
CA LEU A 212 -4.26 -20.72 -5.91
C LEU A 212 -4.51 -19.22 -6.04
N GLY A 213 -3.63 -18.54 -6.78
CA GLY A 213 -3.72 -17.10 -7.02
C GLY A 213 -4.90 -16.75 -7.94
N LYS A 214 -5.81 -15.88 -7.48
CA LYS A 214 -6.98 -15.40 -8.24
C LYS A 214 -6.67 -14.04 -8.88
N ASN A 215 -7.16 -13.82 -10.11
CA ASN A 215 -7.09 -12.51 -10.76
C ASN A 215 -8.44 -11.76 -10.70
N LEU A 216 -8.70 -11.04 -9.60
CA LEU A 216 -9.95 -10.26 -9.44
C LEU A 216 -10.03 -8.94 -10.25
N ASN A 217 -9.07 -8.60 -11.12
CA ASN A 217 -9.19 -7.38 -11.95
C ASN A 217 -10.23 -7.52 -13.08
N PHE A 218 -10.68 -8.74 -13.35
CA PHE A 218 -11.91 -9.06 -14.08
C PHE A 218 -12.60 -10.24 -13.35
N ASN A 219 -13.89 -10.47 -13.59
CA ASN A 219 -14.68 -11.41 -12.77
C ASN A 219 -14.46 -12.90 -13.14
N HIS A 220 -13.20 -13.34 -13.28
CA HIS A 220 -12.85 -14.69 -13.71
C HIS A 220 -11.90 -15.34 -12.70
N ARG A 221 -12.27 -16.51 -12.17
CA ARG A 221 -11.39 -17.32 -11.32
C ARG A 221 -10.46 -18.20 -12.16
N LEU A 222 -9.60 -17.57 -12.97
CA LEU A 222 -8.42 -18.29 -13.46
C LEU A 222 -7.44 -18.39 -12.28
N TYR A 223 -7.18 -19.62 -11.84
CA TYR A 223 -6.22 -19.90 -10.79
C TYR A 223 -4.86 -20.27 -11.40
N THR A 224 -3.77 -19.87 -10.75
CA THR A 224 -2.43 -20.43 -11.01
C THR A 224 -1.85 -20.96 -9.71
N VAL A 225 -1.15 -22.09 -9.78
CA VAL A 225 -0.52 -22.76 -8.65
C VAL A 225 0.84 -22.13 -8.40
N LEU A 226 1.05 -21.51 -7.24
CA LEU A 226 2.40 -21.17 -6.78
C LEU A 226 2.96 -22.33 -5.95
N ASP A 227 4.05 -22.92 -6.43
CA ASP A 227 4.82 -23.93 -5.71
C ASP A 227 5.60 -23.24 -4.57
N TYR A 228 5.11 -23.38 -3.34
CA TYR A 228 5.67 -22.67 -2.17
C TYR A 228 7.09 -23.13 -1.78
N ARG A 229 7.62 -24.22 -2.35
CA ARG A 229 8.97 -24.73 -2.05
C ARG A 229 10.02 -24.12 -2.97
N THR A 230 9.65 -23.87 -4.21
CA THR A 230 10.52 -23.35 -5.28
C THR A 230 10.30 -21.87 -5.57
N GLY A 231 9.10 -21.34 -5.32
CA GLY A 231 8.67 -20.02 -5.77
C GLY A 231 8.18 -20.00 -7.22
N GLU A 232 8.12 -21.15 -7.90
CA GLU A 232 7.69 -21.26 -9.29
C GLU A 232 6.16 -21.11 -9.43
N ILE A 233 5.73 -20.25 -10.36
CA ILE A 233 4.34 -20.24 -10.83
C ILE A 233 4.16 -21.37 -11.85
N LYS A 234 3.20 -22.24 -11.57
CA LYS A 234 2.79 -23.38 -12.39
C LYS A 234 1.34 -23.20 -12.80
N GLU A 235 1.00 -23.64 -14.00
CA GLU A 235 -0.40 -23.79 -14.38
C GLU A 235 -1.02 -24.94 -13.56
N PRO A 236 -2.28 -24.82 -13.12
CA PRO A 236 -2.92 -25.88 -12.36
C PRO A 236 -3.03 -27.13 -13.26
N PRO A 237 -2.65 -28.33 -12.76
CA PRO A 237 -2.88 -29.56 -13.50
C PRO A 237 -4.39 -29.82 -13.63
N ASN A 238 -5.17 -29.51 -12.59
CA ASN A 238 -6.62 -29.65 -12.60
C ASN A 238 -7.30 -28.34 -12.14
N PHE A 239 -8.41 -27.96 -12.77
CA PHE A 239 -9.18 -26.75 -12.46
C PHE A 239 -10.69 -27.06 -12.45
N LYS A 240 -11.48 -26.33 -11.65
CA LYS A 240 -12.94 -26.49 -11.57
C LYS A 240 -13.67 -25.20 -11.94
N PHE A 241 -14.59 -25.29 -12.90
CA PHE A 241 -15.53 -24.22 -13.24
C PHE A 241 -16.96 -24.74 -13.09
N ASN A 242 -17.63 -24.31 -12.03
CA ASN A 242 -18.96 -24.79 -11.63
C ASN A 242 -19.02 -26.33 -11.54
N THR A 243 -19.77 -27.01 -12.42
CA THR A 243 -19.91 -28.47 -12.47
C THR A 243 -18.81 -29.17 -13.27
N PHE A 244 -18.00 -28.42 -14.02
CA PHE A 244 -16.95 -28.94 -14.91
C PHE A 244 -15.59 -29.02 -14.22
N ASN A 245 -14.91 -30.15 -14.42
CA ASN A 245 -13.53 -30.41 -14.00
C ASN A 245 -12.66 -30.47 -15.25
N PHE A 246 -11.62 -29.65 -15.30
CA PHE A 246 -10.61 -29.60 -16.34
C PHE A 246 -9.38 -30.36 -15.82
N ILE A 247 -8.86 -31.32 -16.58
CA ILE A 247 -7.75 -32.20 -16.18
C ILE A 247 -6.68 -32.19 -17.28
N LYS A 248 -5.51 -31.62 -17.01
CA LYS A 248 -4.42 -31.49 -18.00
C LYS A 248 -3.73 -32.83 -18.22
N ASN A 249 -3.75 -33.33 -19.45
CA ASN A 249 -2.94 -34.48 -19.84
C ASN A 249 -1.46 -34.05 -19.86
N LYS A 250 -0.67 -34.59 -18.93
CA LYS A 250 0.77 -34.27 -18.79
C LYS A 250 1.63 -34.71 -19.99
N GLN A 251 1.13 -35.60 -20.85
CA GLN A 251 1.85 -36.05 -22.05
C GLN A 251 1.50 -35.26 -23.31
N GLU A 252 0.25 -34.79 -23.43
CA GLU A 252 -0.27 -34.11 -24.63
C GLU A 252 -0.37 -32.59 -24.47
N GLY A 253 -0.29 -32.05 -23.24
CA GLY A 253 -0.47 -30.62 -22.95
C GLY A 253 -1.93 -30.16 -22.92
N ASN A 254 -2.80 -30.82 -23.68
CA ASN A 254 -4.24 -30.60 -23.74
C ASN A 254 -4.95 -30.88 -22.40
N TYR A 255 -6.17 -30.36 -22.23
CA TYR A 255 -7.03 -30.63 -21.08
C TYR A 255 -8.20 -31.53 -21.46
N SER A 256 -8.63 -32.41 -20.56
CA SER A 256 -9.90 -33.14 -20.66
C SER A 256 -10.94 -32.49 -19.74
N VAL A 257 -12.11 -32.13 -20.30
CA VAL A 257 -13.22 -31.52 -19.55
C VAL A 257 -14.27 -32.59 -19.21
N PHE A 258 -14.63 -32.71 -17.93
CA PHE A 258 -15.61 -33.66 -17.39
C PHE A 258 -16.66 -32.95 -16.53
N GLU A 259 -17.96 -33.11 -16.83
CA GLU A 259 -19.00 -32.66 -15.89
C GLU A 259 -19.26 -33.70 -14.80
N LYS A 260 -19.26 -33.25 -13.53
CA LYS A 260 -19.44 -34.11 -12.35
C LYS A 260 -20.82 -34.80 -12.25
N LYS A 261 -21.79 -34.45 -13.08
CA LYS A 261 -23.22 -34.78 -12.87
C LYS A 261 -23.79 -35.87 -13.79
N MET A 262 -23.30 -36.03 -15.01
CA MET A 262 -23.91 -36.92 -16.01
C MET A 262 -23.12 -38.20 -16.32
N GLY A 263 -21.81 -38.20 -16.07
CA GLY A 263 -20.93 -39.34 -16.34
C GLY A 263 -20.37 -39.35 -17.77
N GLU A 264 -19.04 -39.39 -17.86
CA GLU A 264 -18.26 -39.81 -19.05
C GLU A 264 -18.42 -39.05 -20.38
N THR A 265 -19.00 -37.85 -20.41
CA THR A 265 -18.59 -36.86 -21.43
C THR A 265 -17.19 -36.35 -21.11
N SER A 266 -16.21 -36.68 -21.98
CA SER A 266 -14.85 -36.13 -21.92
C SER A 266 -14.50 -35.41 -23.22
N LEU A 267 -14.31 -34.09 -23.15
CA LEU A 267 -13.84 -33.30 -24.28
C LEU A 267 -12.36 -32.98 -24.10
N LEU A 268 -11.51 -33.53 -24.97
CA LEU A 268 -10.12 -33.09 -25.13
C LEU A 268 -10.12 -31.70 -25.78
N ILE A 269 -9.54 -30.71 -25.11
CA ILE A 269 -9.45 -29.32 -25.54
C ILE A 269 -7.99 -28.86 -25.61
N ASP A 270 -7.69 -28.04 -26.60
CA ASP A 270 -6.35 -27.53 -26.87
C ASP A 270 -6.06 -26.27 -26.01
N THR A 271 -7.07 -25.42 -25.79
CA THR A 271 -7.03 -24.26 -24.87
C THR A 271 -8.44 -23.76 -24.51
N PHE A 272 -8.57 -22.98 -23.43
CA PHE A 272 -9.82 -22.36 -22.96
C PHE A 272 -9.65 -20.93 -22.45
N TYR A 273 -10.77 -20.18 -22.41
CA TYR A 273 -10.83 -18.76 -22.06
C TYR A 273 -12.11 -18.46 -21.27
N SER A 274 -12.01 -17.90 -20.06
CA SER A 274 -13.18 -17.35 -19.35
C SER A 274 -13.56 -16.00 -19.94
N ILE A 275 -14.86 -15.72 -20.15
CA ILE A 275 -15.36 -14.46 -20.72
C ILE A 275 -16.14 -13.61 -19.71
N ASP A 276 -16.90 -14.25 -18.82
CA ASP A 276 -17.57 -13.64 -17.67
C ASP A 276 -17.62 -14.64 -16.50
N GLU A 277 -18.45 -14.39 -15.48
CA GLU A 277 -18.65 -15.31 -14.35
C GLU A 277 -19.39 -16.59 -14.75
N GLU A 278 -20.19 -16.52 -15.82
CA GLU A 278 -21.05 -17.62 -16.26
C GLU A 278 -20.43 -18.43 -17.40
N THR A 279 -19.49 -17.87 -18.17
CA THR A 279 -19.15 -18.37 -19.52
C THR A 279 -17.65 -18.65 -19.72
N ILE A 280 -17.34 -19.83 -20.27
CA ILE A 280 -16.02 -20.22 -20.80
C ILE A 280 -16.14 -20.59 -22.28
N ILE A 281 -15.20 -20.12 -23.11
CA ILE A 281 -14.92 -20.67 -24.44
C ILE A 281 -13.88 -21.79 -24.29
N LEU A 282 -14.16 -22.94 -24.90
CA LEU A 282 -13.20 -24.01 -25.16
C LEU A 282 -12.80 -23.98 -26.63
N SER A 283 -11.61 -24.49 -26.95
CA SER A 283 -11.22 -24.85 -28.32
C SER A 283 -10.73 -26.28 -28.38
N SER A 284 -11.14 -27.01 -29.41
CA SER A 284 -10.72 -28.40 -29.65
C SER A 284 -10.73 -28.67 -31.15
N LYS A 285 -9.63 -29.19 -31.70
CA LYS A 285 -9.56 -29.72 -33.08
C LYS A 285 -10.11 -28.72 -34.12
N ASN A 286 -9.65 -27.48 -34.04
CA ASN A 286 -10.05 -26.36 -34.91
C ASN A 286 -11.54 -25.93 -34.80
N LYS A 287 -12.21 -26.25 -33.69
CA LYS A 287 -13.57 -25.79 -33.35
C LYS A 287 -13.58 -25.04 -32.02
N TYR A 288 -14.54 -24.14 -31.85
CA TYR A 288 -14.81 -23.45 -30.59
C TYR A 288 -16.18 -23.86 -30.01
N TYR A 289 -16.24 -23.96 -28.68
CA TYR A 289 -17.43 -24.30 -27.90
C TYR A 289 -17.62 -23.28 -26.79
N ALA A 290 -18.86 -22.90 -26.47
CA ALA A 290 -19.15 -22.04 -25.32
C ALA A 290 -19.93 -22.82 -24.25
N LEU A 291 -19.35 -22.95 -23.04
CA LEU A 291 -20.05 -23.45 -21.86
C LEU A 291 -20.58 -22.27 -21.06
N ARG A 292 -21.87 -22.28 -20.67
CA ARG A 292 -22.47 -21.23 -19.83
C ARG A 292 -23.26 -21.80 -18.64
N THR A 293 -23.15 -21.17 -17.47
CA THR A 293 -23.93 -21.53 -16.28
C THR A 293 -25.36 -21.01 -16.35
N ASN A 294 -26.27 -21.81 -16.90
CA ASN A 294 -27.71 -21.49 -16.89
C ASN A 294 -28.30 -21.63 -15.47
N ASN A 295 -28.87 -20.55 -14.93
CA ASN A 295 -29.55 -20.52 -13.62
C ASN A 295 -30.93 -21.23 -13.58
N PHE A 296 -31.20 -22.14 -14.51
CA PHE A 296 -32.48 -22.84 -14.64
C PHE A 296 -32.47 -24.18 -13.91
N LYS A 297 -33.42 -24.39 -12.99
CA LYS A 297 -33.45 -25.55 -12.07
C LYS A 297 -33.73 -26.90 -12.73
N ASN A 298 -34.21 -26.91 -13.97
CA ASN A 298 -34.50 -28.12 -14.74
C ASN A 298 -33.63 -28.15 -15.99
N LEU A 299 -32.51 -28.85 -15.93
CA LEU A 299 -31.66 -29.18 -17.08
C LEU A 299 -31.15 -30.61 -16.89
N ALA A 300 -31.79 -31.53 -17.61
CA ALA A 300 -31.21 -32.78 -18.03
C ALA A 300 -31.07 -32.70 -19.56
N ASP A 301 -30.06 -31.94 -20.00
CA ASP A 301 -29.49 -32.06 -21.34
C ASP A 301 -28.14 -31.36 -21.39
N PHE A 302 -27.16 -32.03 -22.01
CA PHE A 302 -25.79 -31.55 -22.15
C PHE A 302 -25.71 -30.66 -23.40
N ILE A 303 -26.30 -29.46 -23.33
CA ILE A 303 -26.44 -28.62 -24.53
C ILE A 303 -25.07 -28.10 -24.99
N HIS A 304 -24.52 -28.75 -26.01
CA HIS A 304 -23.59 -28.13 -26.95
C HIS A 304 -24.35 -27.05 -27.72
N ASP A 305 -24.73 -25.95 -27.05
CA ASP A 305 -25.53 -24.86 -27.62
C ASP A 305 -24.92 -24.42 -28.97
N TYR A 306 -23.58 -24.24 -28.98
CA TYR A 306 -22.85 -23.59 -30.06
C TYR A 306 -21.56 -24.34 -30.43
N GLU A 307 -21.56 -24.96 -31.61
CA GLU A 307 -20.34 -25.35 -32.32
C GLU A 307 -20.01 -24.28 -33.38
N ALA A 308 -18.86 -23.63 -33.24
CA ALA A 308 -18.33 -22.72 -34.25
C ALA A 308 -17.10 -23.33 -34.93
N GLY A 309 -17.04 -23.25 -36.26
CA GLY A 309 -15.83 -23.56 -37.03
C GLY A 309 -14.71 -22.52 -36.83
N LEU A 310 -13.61 -22.66 -37.57
CA LEU A 310 -12.47 -21.75 -37.49
C LEU A 310 -12.90 -20.28 -37.69
N CYS A 311 -12.62 -19.49 -36.65
CA CYS A 311 -12.90 -18.07 -36.57
C CYS A 311 -11.70 -17.36 -35.94
N ASP A 312 -11.44 -16.14 -36.40
CA ASP A 312 -10.33 -15.29 -35.97
C ASP A 312 -10.50 -14.89 -34.49
N SER A 313 -11.73 -14.60 -34.06
CA SER A 313 -12.03 -14.28 -32.67
C SER A 313 -13.52 -14.45 -32.33
N ILE A 314 -13.84 -14.37 -31.04
CA ILE A 314 -15.20 -14.51 -30.50
C ILE A 314 -15.42 -13.44 -29.42
N LYS A 315 -16.61 -12.83 -29.37
CA LYS A 315 -17.02 -11.86 -28.34
C LYS A 315 -18.39 -12.21 -27.76
N LEU A 316 -18.47 -12.37 -26.44
CA LEU A 316 -19.74 -12.58 -25.76
C LEU A 316 -20.60 -11.30 -25.76
N LEU A 317 -21.91 -11.48 -25.90
CA LEU A 317 -22.95 -10.46 -25.71
C LEU A 317 -23.96 -10.95 -24.65
N ARG A 318 -24.72 -10.02 -24.08
CA ARG A 318 -25.77 -10.32 -23.09
C ARG A 318 -26.97 -11.05 -23.72
N GLY A 319 -26.81 -12.34 -23.99
CA GLY A 319 -27.80 -13.19 -24.67
C GLY A 319 -27.35 -13.77 -26.02
N GLY A 320 -26.05 -13.78 -26.32
CA GLY A 320 -25.52 -14.42 -27.52
C GLY A 320 -24.00 -14.29 -27.66
N LEU A 321 -23.46 -14.84 -28.73
CA LEU A 321 -22.03 -14.95 -29.02
C LEU A 321 -21.76 -14.38 -30.43
N LYS A 322 -20.99 -13.29 -30.54
CA LYS A 322 -20.48 -12.83 -31.84
C LYS A 322 -19.25 -13.66 -32.23
N ILE A 323 -19.25 -14.17 -33.46
CA ILE A 323 -18.17 -14.93 -34.08
C ILE A 323 -17.56 -14.05 -35.18
N TYR A 324 -16.23 -13.98 -35.27
CA TYR A 324 -15.53 -13.17 -36.27
C TYR A 324 -14.62 -14.08 -37.11
N SER A 325 -14.78 -14.12 -38.43
CA SER A 325 -13.92 -14.92 -39.32
C SER A 325 -13.73 -14.21 -40.66
N ASN A 326 -12.49 -14.04 -41.12
CA ASN A 326 -12.13 -13.38 -42.37
C ASN A 326 -12.77 -11.98 -42.53
N ASN A 327 -12.74 -11.17 -41.47
CA ASN A 327 -13.41 -9.86 -41.38
C ASN A 327 -14.95 -9.90 -41.62
N LYS A 328 -15.58 -11.06 -41.38
CA LYS A 328 -17.04 -11.22 -41.33
C LYS A 328 -17.50 -11.54 -39.92
N ILE A 329 -18.77 -11.23 -39.64
CA ILE A 329 -19.40 -11.43 -38.34
C ILE A 329 -20.56 -12.42 -38.47
N GLY A 330 -20.60 -13.37 -37.54
CA GLY A 330 -21.77 -14.18 -37.21
C GLY A 330 -22.28 -13.81 -35.81
N LEU A 331 -23.52 -14.14 -35.51
CA LEU A 331 -24.14 -13.99 -34.19
C LEU A 331 -24.93 -15.25 -33.85
N LEU A 332 -24.78 -15.72 -32.61
CA LEU A 332 -25.29 -17.02 -32.23
C LEU A 332 -25.97 -16.92 -30.85
N THR A 333 -27.25 -17.28 -30.77
CA THR A 333 -28.15 -16.88 -29.66
C THR A 333 -29.28 -17.89 -29.44
N ASN A 334 -29.63 -18.16 -28.18
CA ASN A 334 -30.58 -19.21 -27.77
C ASN A 334 -32.02 -18.72 -27.61
N ARG A 335 -32.33 -17.57 -28.19
CA ARG A 335 -33.61 -16.86 -27.97
C ARG A 335 -34.47 -16.71 -29.23
N TYR A 336 -33.94 -16.98 -30.42
CA TYR A 336 -34.51 -16.49 -31.68
C TYR A 336 -34.33 -17.46 -32.85
N ASN A 337 -35.25 -17.43 -33.81
CA ASN A 337 -35.29 -18.34 -34.98
C ASN A 337 -34.41 -17.90 -36.17
N ILE A 338 -33.38 -17.08 -35.95
CA ILE A 338 -32.45 -16.65 -37.02
C ILE A 338 -31.12 -17.39 -36.86
N ASP A 339 -30.80 -18.28 -37.80
CA ASP A 339 -29.42 -18.75 -37.94
C ASP A 339 -28.55 -17.62 -38.51
N LEU A 340 -27.83 -16.96 -37.62
CA LEU A 340 -26.75 -16.02 -37.95
C LEU A 340 -25.38 -16.60 -37.55
N SER A 341 -25.29 -17.91 -37.22
CA SER A 341 -24.06 -18.55 -36.72
C SER A 341 -22.90 -18.41 -37.70
N ASN A 342 -23.21 -18.54 -38.98
CA ASN A 342 -22.26 -18.46 -40.09
C ASN A 342 -21.68 -17.04 -40.22
N PRO A 343 -20.35 -16.84 -40.05
CA PRO A 343 -19.73 -15.53 -40.17
C PRO A 343 -19.62 -15.11 -41.64
N ILE A 344 -20.71 -14.56 -42.18
CA ILE A 344 -20.81 -14.06 -43.57
C ILE A 344 -21.21 -12.59 -43.66
N HIS A 345 -21.70 -11.99 -42.56
CA HIS A 345 -22.21 -10.62 -42.54
C HIS A 345 -21.08 -9.60 -42.34
N GLN A 346 -21.31 -8.33 -42.71
CA GLN A 346 -20.29 -7.29 -42.50
C GLN A 346 -20.33 -6.74 -41.07
N ASP A 347 -21.53 -6.62 -40.49
CA ASP A 347 -21.75 -6.45 -39.07
C ASP A 347 -23.18 -6.90 -38.72
N ILE A 348 -23.43 -7.14 -37.43
CA ILE A 348 -24.71 -7.52 -36.84
C ILE A 348 -24.86 -6.74 -35.54
N PHE A 349 -25.91 -5.93 -35.42
CA PHE A 349 -26.25 -5.25 -34.17
C PHE A 349 -27.51 -5.87 -33.57
N MET A 350 -27.50 -6.07 -32.25
CA MET A 350 -28.69 -6.43 -31.48
C MET A 350 -29.18 -5.18 -30.76
N ILE A 351 -30.43 -4.81 -31.00
CA ILE A 351 -31.08 -3.61 -30.48
C ILE A 351 -32.19 -4.08 -29.54
N ARG A 352 -32.28 -3.53 -28.33
CA ARG A 352 -33.21 -4.02 -27.30
C ARG A 352 -33.85 -2.88 -26.48
N THR A 353 -35.00 -2.41 -26.96
CA THR A 353 -35.93 -1.65 -26.12
C THR A 353 -36.68 -2.61 -25.16
N ASP A 354 -37.40 -2.07 -24.17
CA ASP A 354 -37.81 -2.79 -22.95
C ASP A 354 -38.32 -4.23 -23.14
N ASN A 355 -39.16 -4.47 -24.16
CA ASN A 355 -39.68 -5.79 -24.55
C ASN A 355 -39.53 -6.14 -26.05
N ILE A 356 -38.74 -5.41 -26.86
CA ILE A 356 -38.61 -5.69 -28.30
C ILE A 356 -37.14 -5.87 -28.68
N PHE A 357 -36.84 -6.97 -29.36
CA PHE A 357 -35.53 -7.25 -29.93
C PHE A 357 -35.54 -7.08 -31.45
N VAL A 358 -34.58 -6.29 -31.97
CA VAL A 358 -34.38 -6.08 -33.41
C VAL A 358 -32.92 -6.33 -33.78
N TYR A 359 -32.73 -7.10 -34.84
CA TYR A 359 -31.42 -7.38 -35.43
C TYR A 359 -31.19 -6.49 -36.64
N ALA A 360 -30.15 -5.67 -36.58
CA ALA A 360 -29.74 -4.82 -37.69
C ALA A 360 -28.50 -5.44 -38.35
N ILE A 361 -28.67 -6.03 -39.52
CA ILE A 361 -27.62 -6.79 -40.22
C ILE A 361 -27.08 -5.94 -41.36
N LYS A 362 -25.77 -5.65 -41.34
CA LYS A 362 -25.10 -4.88 -42.38
C LYS A 362 -24.69 -5.78 -43.54
N LYS A 363 -25.07 -5.37 -44.76
CA LYS A 363 -24.56 -5.91 -46.02
C LYS A 363 -24.35 -4.78 -47.02
N ASP A 364 -23.09 -4.58 -47.41
CA ASP A 364 -22.65 -3.56 -48.36
C ASP A 364 -23.08 -2.15 -47.89
N HIS A 365 -23.65 -1.33 -48.78
CA HIS A 365 -24.15 0.02 -48.49
C HIS A 365 -25.51 0.04 -47.77
N LYS A 366 -25.89 -1.04 -47.09
CA LYS A 366 -27.22 -1.25 -46.51
C LYS A 366 -27.18 -1.89 -45.13
N ILE A 367 -28.21 -1.59 -44.35
CA ILE A 367 -28.58 -2.33 -43.14
C ILE A 367 -30.03 -2.81 -43.24
N THR A 368 -30.25 -4.07 -42.87
CA THR A 368 -31.58 -4.69 -42.88
C THR A 368 -31.98 -5.02 -41.44
N LEU A 369 -33.15 -4.52 -41.04
CA LEU A 369 -33.73 -4.75 -39.72
C LEU A 369 -34.61 -6.01 -39.77
N TYR A 370 -34.47 -6.88 -38.78
CA TYR A 370 -35.27 -8.09 -38.57
C TYR A 370 -35.81 -8.10 -37.14
N ASN A 371 -37.02 -8.63 -36.94
CA ASN A 371 -37.54 -8.85 -35.58
C ASN A 371 -36.99 -10.16 -34.98
N GLU A 372 -37.29 -10.39 -33.71
CA GLU A 372 -36.97 -11.62 -32.96
C GLU A 372 -37.40 -12.94 -33.63
N ASN A 373 -38.42 -12.92 -34.49
CA ASN A 373 -38.90 -14.10 -35.23
C ASN A 373 -38.18 -14.32 -36.58
N GLY A 374 -37.21 -13.46 -36.94
CA GLY A 374 -36.51 -13.52 -38.23
C GLY A 374 -37.23 -12.84 -39.40
N ASN A 375 -38.37 -12.20 -39.16
CA ASN A 375 -39.09 -11.46 -40.20
C ASN A 375 -38.40 -10.11 -40.45
N LYS A 376 -38.03 -9.85 -41.71
CA LYS A 376 -37.47 -8.56 -42.15
C LYS A 376 -38.50 -7.45 -41.92
N ILE A 377 -38.14 -6.47 -41.09
CA ILE A 377 -38.90 -5.26 -40.80
C ILE A 377 -38.69 -4.24 -41.94
N LYS A 378 -37.43 -3.92 -42.25
CA LYS A 378 -37.08 -2.90 -43.25
C LYS A 378 -35.64 -3.05 -43.75
N GLU A 379 -35.29 -2.29 -44.79
CA GLU A 379 -33.94 -2.17 -45.32
C GLU A 379 -33.65 -0.69 -45.62
N CYS A 380 -32.48 -0.21 -45.19
CA CYS A 380 -32.10 1.20 -45.21
C CYS A 380 -30.67 1.37 -45.75
N LEU A 381 -30.37 2.51 -46.37
CA LEU A 381 -29.01 2.84 -46.85
C LEU A 381 -28.11 3.19 -45.66
N CYS A 382 -26.97 2.50 -45.54
CA CYS A 382 -26.11 2.58 -44.37
C CYS A 382 -24.68 2.09 -44.62
N ASP A 383 -23.73 3.01 -44.79
CA ASP A 383 -22.33 2.66 -45.03
C ASP A 383 -21.57 2.33 -43.73
N LYS A 384 -21.85 3.07 -42.65
CA LYS A 384 -21.26 2.89 -41.32
C LYS A 384 -22.34 3.01 -40.23
N PRO A 385 -23.03 1.89 -39.89
CA PRO A 385 -23.97 1.80 -38.78
C PRO A 385 -23.31 1.77 -37.41
N PHE A 386 -23.93 2.41 -36.42
CA PHE A 386 -23.65 2.24 -35.00
C PHE A 386 -24.94 2.37 -34.18
N VAL A 387 -25.10 1.58 -33.12
CA VAL A 387 -26.27 1.68 -32.22
C VAL A 387 -26.00 2.70 -31.12
N VAL A 388 -26.97 3.59 -30.90
CA VAL A 388 -26.98 4.56 -29.80
C VAL A 388 -28.22 4.40 -28.93
N SER A 389 -28.13 4.88 -27.70
CA SER A 389 -29.22 4.88 -26.71
C SER A 389 -29.32 6.27 -26.07
N SER A 390 -30.46 6.95 -26.22
CA SER A 390 -30.73 8.26 -25.62
C SER A 390 -31.60 8.12 -24.37
N LYS A 391 -31.11 8.54 -23.19
CA LYS A 391 -31.92 8.42 -21.95
C LYS A 391 -32.99 9.52 -21.82
N LYS A 392 -32.86 10.62 -22.56
CA LYS A 392 -33.75 11.79 -22.45
C LYS A 392 -35.12 11.55 -23.08
N GLU A 393 -35.19 10.72 -24.11
CA GLU A 393 -36.41 10.47 -24.88
C GLU A 393 -36.73 8.98 -24.94
N LYS A 394 -37.66 8.52 -24.10
CA LYS A 394 -38.04 7.09 -23.95
C LYS A 394 -38.34 6.36 -25.26
N TYR A 395 -38.79 7.07 -26.29
CA TYR A 395 -39.13 6.48 -27.59
C TYR A 395 -37.90 6.15 -28.46
N TYR A 396 -36.73 6.72 -28.17
CA TYR A 396 -35.46 6.49 -28.86
C TYR A 396 -34.40 5.86 -27.94
N ASN A 397 -34.86 5.07 -26.95
CA ASN A 397 -33.99 4.37 -26.00
C ASN A 397 -32.93 3.50 -26.70
N ASP A 398 -33.21 2.98 -27.90
CA ASP A 398 -32.20 2.41 -28.79
C ASP A 398 -32.52 2.73 -30.26
N SER A 399 -31.51 3.13 -31.05
CA SER A 399 -31.64 3.46 -32.49
C SER A 399 -30.31 3.29 -33.22
N VAL A 400 -30.33 3.14 -34.55
CA VAL A 400 -29.11 3.08 -35.38
C VAL A 400 -28.81 4.46 -35.95
N ILE A 401 -27.60 4.97 -35.71
CA ILE A 401 -27.01 6.06 -36.51
C ILE A 401 -26.29 5.44 -37.69
N CYS A 402 -26.65 5.86 -38.91
CA CYS A 402 -26.05 5.42 -40.16
C CYS A 402 -25.32 6.58 -40.84
N PHE A 403 -24.00 6.63 -40.68
CA PHE A 403 -23.14 7.55 -41.42
C PHE A 403 -22.98 7.04 -42.85
N GLN A 404 -23.10 7.95 -43.83
CA GLN A 404 -22.92 7.70 -45.26
C GLN A 404 -21.54 8.21 -45.72
N SER A 405 -21.00 7.64 -46.79
CA SER A 405 -19.75 8.05 -47.43
C SER A 405 -19.82 9.45 -48.04
N ASN A 406 -21.03 9.94 -48.33
CA ASN A 406 -21.30 11.31 -48.77
C ASN A 406 -21.47 12.32 -47.61
N GLY A 407 -21.17 11.93 -46.36
CA GLY A 407 -21.26 12.78 -45.17
C GLY A 407 -22.66 12.97 -44.60
N LYS A 408 -23.72 12.45 -45.24
CA LYS A 408 -25.06 12.43 -44.63
C LYS A 408 -25.08 11.46 -43.44
N ILE A 409 -25.94 11.77 -42.48
CA ILE A 409 -26.21 10.91 -41.33
C ILE A 409 -27.72 10.71 -41.23
N TYR A 410 -28.13 9.47 -41.04
CA TYR A 410 -29.52 9.08 -40.79
C TYR A 410 -29.63 8.49 -39.39
N MET A 411 -30.67 8.87 -38.65
CA MET A 411 -31.11 8.14 -37.46
C MET A 411 -32.26 7.22 -37.86
N ILE A 412 -32.19 5.97 -37.45
CA ILE A 412 -33.11 4.89 -37.83
C ILE A 412 -33.63 4.23 -36.56
N ASP A 413 -34.94 4.26 -36.32
CA ASP A 413 -35.54 3.57 -35.17
C ASP A 413 -35.63 2.04 -35.39
N ILE A 414 -36.08 1.31 -34.36
CA ILE A 414 -36.25 -0.16 -34.42
C ILE A 414 -37.28 -0.63 -35.47
N PHE A 415 -38.14 0.26 -35.96
CA PHE A 415 -39.12 0.00 -37.03
C PHE A 415 -38.60 0.42 -38.41
N GLY A 416 -37.40 1.00 -38.47
CA GLY A 416 -36.75 1.48 -39.68
C GLY A 416 -37.20 2.87 -40.16
N ASN A 417 -37.92 3.64 -39.35
CA ASN A 417 -38.29 5.01 -39.72
C ASN A 417 -37.06 5.93 -39.66
N LEU A 418 -36.98 6.86 -40.62
CA LEU A 418 -35.94 7.87 -40.67
C LEU A 418 -36.33 9.05 -39.78
N HIS A 419 -35.46 9.37 -38.82
CA HIS A 419 -35.62 10.46 -37.87
C HIS A 419 -34.57 11.55 -38.11
N ASP A 420 -34.84 12.75 -37.62
CA ASP A 420 -33.92 13.87 -37.74
C ASP A 420 -32.64 13.60 -36.93
N LYS A 421 -31.47 13.90 -37.51
CA LYS A 421 -30.16 13.74 -36.87
C LYS A 421 -29.98 14.56 -35.59
N SER A 422 -30.79 15.60 -35.36
CA SER A 422 -30.82 16.37 -34.11
C SER A 422 -31.38 15.57 -32.93
N LEU A 423 -32.03 14.43 -33.16
CA LEU A 423 -32.42 13.47 -32.10
C LEU A 423 -31.29 12.48 -31.75
N ALA A 424 -30.18 12.48 -32.50
CA ALA A 424 -29.04 11.61 -32.26
C ALA A 424 -28.17 12.12 -31.09
N TRP A 425 -28.45 11.60 -29.90
CA TRP A 425 -27.59 11.74 -28.74
C TRP A 425 -26.52 10.63 -28.73
N ILE A 426 -25.28 11.04 -28.53
CA ILE A 426 -24.05 10.23 -28.47
C ILE A 426 -23.33 10.52 -27.15
N LYS A 427 -22.23 9.83 -26.84
CA LYS A 427 -21.43 10.11 -25.64
C LYS A 427 -20.08 10.73 -26.00
N ASP A 428 -19.62 11.68 -25.19
CA ASP A 428 -18.26 12.23 -25.27
C ASP A 428 -17.19 11.29 -24.65
N GLU A 429 -15.94 11.73 -24.57
CA GLU A 429 -14.84 10.97 -23.95
C GLU A 429 -15.03 10.67 -22.45
N LEU A 430 -15.89 11.43 -21.77
CA LEU A 430 -16.22 11.29 -20.34
C LEU A 430 -17.51 10.51 -20.10
N GLY A 431 -18.29 10.22 -21.14
CA GLY A 431 -19.57 9.51 -21.08
C GLY A 431 -20.82 10.42 -20.99
N ASN A 432 -20.66 11.75 -21.08
CA ASN A 432 -21.78 12.70 -21.07
C ASN A 432 -22.56 12.62 -22.38
N GLU A 433 -23.88 12.83 -22.32
CA GLU A 433 -24.73 12.86 -23.52
C GLU A 433 -24.54 14.17 -24.31
N LEU A 434 -23.88 14.07 -25.47
CA LEU A 434 -23.67 15.14 -26.44
C LEU A 434 -24.66 15.01 -27.60
N ASN A 435 -25.17 16.13 -28.12
CA ASN A 435 -25.99 16.14 -29.33
C ASN A 435 -25.09 16.16 -30.57
N LEU A 436 -25.39 15.33 -31.57
CA LEU A 436 -24.58 15.23 -32.79
C LEU A 436 -24.41 16.57 -33.53
N ASP A 437 -25.41 17.47 -33.51
CA ASP A 437 -25.29 18.78 -34.15
C ASP A 437 -24.52 19.81 -33.33
N SER A 438 -24.41 19.64 -32.00
CA SER A 438 -23.60 20.52 -31.14
C SER A 438 -22.08 20.30 -31.26
N ILE A 439 -21.63 19.34 -32.09
CA ILE A 439 -20.21 19.15 -32.43
C ILE A 439 -19.68 20.38 -33.18
N GLN A 440 -18.77 21.13 -32.52
CA GLN A 440 -18.11 22.33 -33.08
C GLN A 440 -16.66 22.07 -33.53
N GLY A 441 -15.96 21.11 -32.94
CA GLY A 441 -14.57 20.75 -33.26
C GLY A 441 -14.41 19.31 -33.75
N ASN A 442 -13.19 18.77 -33.64
CA ASN A 442 -12.96 17.32 -33.77
C ASN A 442 -13.03 16.70 -32.37
N GLU A 443 -14.14 16.05 -32.08
CA GLU A 443 -14.47 15.51 -30.76
C GLU A 443 -14.27 14.00 -30.68
N ILE A 444 -13.80 13.52 -29.53
CA ILE A 444 -13.73 12.10 -29.21
C ILE A 444 -15.10 11.66 -28.70
N ILE A 445 -15.67 10.66 -29.36
CA ILE A 445 -17.02 10.17 -29.14
C ILE A 445 -16.94 8.69 -28.76
N LYS A 446 -17.74 8.27 -27.78
CA LYS A 446 -17.96 6.85 -27.43
C LYS A 446 -19.31 6.38 -27.97
N ILE A 447 -19.32 5.28 -28.72
CA ILE A 447 -20.53 4.58 -29.15
C ILE A 447 -20.44 3.10 -28.76
N GLY A 448 -21.44 2.61 -28.03
CA GLY A 448 -21.32 1.34 -27.30
C GLY A 448 -20.12 1.39 -26.36
N GLU A 449 -19.19 0.44 -26.52
CA GLU A 449 -17.92 0.39 -25.77
C GLU A 449 -16.68 0.77 -26.61
N LYS A 450 -16.87 1.35 -27.80
CA LYS A 450 -15.76 1.77 -28.68
C LYS A 450 -15.74 3.28 -28.88
N PHE A 451 -14.54 3.81 -29.09
CA PHE A 451 -14.25 5.24 -29.27
C PHE A 451 -13.84 5.51 -30.72
N GLY A 452 -14.24 6.69 -31.21
CA GLY A 452 -13.87 7.24 -32.51
C GLY A 452 -13.79 8.76 -32.43
N VAL A 453 -13.46 9.42 -33.55
CA VAL A 453 -13.41 10.89 -33.65
C VAL A 453 -14.35 11.36 -34.75
N ILE A 454 -15.22 12.31 -34.44
CA ILE A 454 -16.11 12.97 -35.41
C ILE A 454 -15.66 14.43 -35.58
N SER A 455 -15.63 14.90 -36.83
CA SER A 455 -15.30 16.30 -37.16
C SER A 455 -16.49 17.24 -36.99
N LYS A 456 -16.22 18.55 -36.99
CA LYS A 456 -17.24 19.61 -37.05
C LYS A 456 -18.17 19.52 -38.27
N ASN A 457 -17.71 18.87 -39.34
CA ASN A 457 -18.47 18.58 -40.55
C ASN A 457 -19.26 17.26 -40.45
N LYS A 458 -19.31 16.65 -39.25
CA LYS A 458 -19.99 15.39 -38.92
C LYS A 458 -19.43 14.17 -39.69
N THR A 459 -18.21 14.27 -40.21
CA THR A 459 -17.48 13.14 -40.82
C THR A 459 -16.70 12.36 -39.77
N ILE A 460 -16.62 11.04 -39.92
CA ILE A 460 -15.77 10.17 -39.09
C ILE A 460 -14.30 10.38 -39.50
N VAL A 461 -13.48 10.89 -38.58
CA VAL A 461 -12.04 11.13 -38.75
C VAL A 461 -11.24 9.92 -38.27
N ILE A 462 -11.63 9.34 -37.13
CA ILE A 462 -11.10 8.06 -36.63
C ILE A 462 -12.30 7.12 -36.41
N PRO A 463 -12.30 5.90 -36.97
CA PRO A 463 -13.40 4.94 -36.84
C PRO A 463 -13.63 4.48 -35.39
N PHE A 464 -14.87 4.06 -35.11
CA PHE A 464 -15.31 3.58 -33.80
C PHE A 464 -14.89 2.13 -33.53
N GLU A 465 -13.59 1.86 -33.61
CA GLU A 465 -12.99 0.53 -33.44
C GLU A 465 -12.01 0.44 -32.25
N TYR A 466 -11.63 1.57 -31.67
CA TYR A 466 -10.66 1.67 -30.57
C TYR A 466 -11.31 1.54 -29.19
N ASP A 467 -10.64 0.89 -28.24
CA ASP A 467 -11.12 0.73 -26.86
C ASP A 467 -10.89 1.98 -26.01
N TYR A 468 -10.00 2.88 -26.46
CA TYR A 468 -9.84 4.22 -25.92
C TYR A 468 -9.18 5.17 -26.95
N ILE A 469 -9.43 6.48 -26.81
CA ILE A 469 -8.73 7.53 -27.57
C ILE A 469 -8.37 8.68 -26.63
N HIS A 470 -7.11 9.11 -26.65
CA HIS A 470 -6.63 10.37 -26.04
C HIS A 470 -6.31 11.40 -27.14
N LYS A 471 -6.81 12.63 -26.98
CA LYS A 471 -6.38 13.79 -27.76
C LYS A 471 -5.00 14.24 -27.27
N THR A 472 -4.01 14.33 -28.17
CA THR A 472 -2.69 14.90 -27.81
C THR A 472 -2.72 16.44 -27.89
N ILE A 473 -1.60 17.08 -27.56
CA ILE A 473 -1.42 18.52 -27.80
C ILE A 473 -1.43 18.90 -29.29
N PHE A 474 -0.90 18.05 -30.17
CA PHE A 474 -0.76 18.40 -31.59
C PHE A 474 -2.12 18.27 -32.29
N ASP A 475 -2.66 19.38 -32.80
CA ASP A 475 -4.01 19.38 -33.37
C ASP A 475 -4.10 18.47 -34.62
N GLY A 476 -5.02 17.51 -34.58
CA GLY A 476 -5.14 16.41 -35.54
C GLY A 476 -4.40 15.13 -35.15
N VAL A 477 -3.64 15.11 -34.05
CA VAL A 477 -2.90 13.93 -33.58
C VAL A 477 -3.56 13.35 -32.34
N TYR A 478 -3.86 12.06 -32.43
CA TYR A 478 -4.52 11.29 -31.40
C TYR A 478 -3.66 10.09 -31.04
N LEU A 479 -3.68 9.72 -29.77
CA LEU A 479 -3.25 8.41 -29.32
C LEU A 479 -4.50 7.54 -29.23
N VAL A 480 -4.49 6.36 -29.84
CA VAL A 480 -5.62 5.41 -29.83
C VAL A 480 -5.16 4.05 -29.29
N ILE A 481 -6.03 3.37 -28.55
CA ILE A 481 -5.74 2.07 -27.91
C ILE A 481 -6.67 1.01 -28.49
N GLU A 482 -6.10 -0.13 -28.90
CA GLU A 482 -6.81 -1.27 -29.49
C GLU A 482 -6.43 -2.53 -28.73
N ARG A 483 -7.41 -3.25 -28.17
CA ARG A 483 -7.18 -4.54 -27.49
C ARG A 483 -7.41 -5.69 -28.45
N ALA A 484 -6.35 -6.42 -28.78
CA ALA A 484 -6.44 -7.65 -29.57
C ALA A 484 -5.97 -8.85 -28.73
N PHE A 485 -6.91 -9.75 -28.42
CA PHE A 485 -6.76 -10.91 -27.54
C PHE A 485 -6.25 -10.61 -26.12
N LYS A 486 -4.94 -10.45 -25.98
CA LYS A 486 -4.18 -10.28 -24.72
C LYS A 486 -3.19 -9.11 -24.78
N ASP A 487 -3.01 -8.51 -25.95
CA ASP A 487 -2.07 -7.43 -26.20
C ASP A 487 -2.85 -6.11 -26.34
N ASP A 488 -2.50 -5.12 -25.50
CA ASP A 488 -2.89 -3.73 -25.72
C ASP A 488 -1.91 -3.12 -26.75
N TYR A 489 -2.46 -2.67 -27.89
CA TYR A 489 -1.74 -1.93 -28.92
C TYR A 489 -2.05 -0.44 -28.80
N VAL A 490 -1.00 0.37 -28.71
CA VAL A 490 -1.07 1.83 -28.71
C VAL A 490 -0.66 2.32 -30.09
N PHE A 491 -1.47 3.17 -30.72
CA PHE A 491 -1.12 3.81 -31.98
C PHE A 491 -1.13 5.33 -31.85
N LEU A 492 -0.13 5.96 -32.44
CA LEU A 492 -0.10 7.41 -32.64
C LEU A 492 -0.60 7.71 -34.06
N VAL A 493 -1.70 8.45 -34.17
CA VAL A 493 -2.47 8.68 -35.40
C VAL A 493 -2.52 10.18 -35.70
N ASP A 494 -1.84 10.61 -36.76
CA ASP A 494 -1.94 11.94 -37.36
C ASP A 494 -2.99 11.91 -38.48
N THR A 495 -4.14 12.50 -38.18
CA THR A 495 -5.31 12.56 -39.08
C THR A 495 -5.19 13.61 -40.18
N LYS A 496 -4.20 14.51 -40.12
CA LYS A 496 -3.93 15.53 -41.14
C LYS A 496 -2.88 15.06 -42.15
N GLY A 497 -1.79 14.47 -41.66
CA GLY A 497 -0.75 13.87 -42.49
C GLY A 497 -1.06 12.44 -42.96
N ASN A 498 -2.16 11.84 -42.49
CA ASN A 498 -2.55 10.44 -42.73
C ASN A 498 -1.43 9.44 -42.34
N ARG A 499 -0.86 9.60 -41.15
CA ARG A 499 0.24 8.77 -40.61
C ARG A 499 -0.23 8.01 -39.37
N ARG A 500 0.05 6.70 -39.29
CA ARG A 500 -0.21 5.83 -38.12
C ARG A 500 1.10 5.12 -37.75
N VAL A 501 1.49 5.16 -36.47
CA VAL A 501 2.66 4.43 -35.94
C VAL A 501 2.21 3.58 -34.75
N SER A 502 2.65 2.32 -34.72
CA SER A 502 2.18 1.28 -33.79
C SER A 502 3.22 0.92 -32.72
N TYR A 503 2.76 0.77 -31.49
CA TYR A 503 3.53 0.38 -30.31
C TYR A 503 2.79 -0.76 -29.60
N LYS A 504 3.50 -1.85 -29.29
CA LYS A 504 2.90 -3.07 -28.71
C LYS A 504 3.38 -3.27 -27.26
N GLY A 505 2.48 -3.70 -26.39
CA GLY A 505 2.84 -4.14 -25.04
C GLY A 505 2.94 -3.00 -24.03
N PHE A 506 2.07 -2.00 -24.18
CA PHE A 506 1.96 -0.84 -23.31
C PHE A 506 0.50 -0.62 -22.91
N ILE A 507 0.21 -0.64 -21.61
CA ILE A 507 -1.09 -0.26 -21.06
C ILE A 507 -0.96 1.18 -20.55
N ILE A 508 -1.75 2.12 -21.05
CA ILE A 508 -1.68 3.51 -20.58
C ILE A 508 -2.34 3.64 -19.20
N SER A 509 -1.58 4.21 -18.28
CA SER A 509 -1.93 4.44 -16.88
C SER A 509 -2.55 5.83 -16.70
N HIS A 510 -1.89 6.84 -17.25
CA HIS A 510 -2.25 8.24 -17.05
C HIS A 510 -1.82 9.13 -18.22
N SER A 511 -2.60 10.16 -18.55
CA SER A 511 -2.21 11.21 -19.49
C SER A 511 -1.95 12.51 -18.73
N SER A 512 -0.75 13.09 -18.87
CA SER A 512 -0.43 14.38 -18.23
C SER A 512 -1.40 15.47 -18.71
N PRO A 513 -1.77 16.45 -17.86
CA PRO A 513 -2.53 17.64 -18.26
C PRO A 513 -1.94 18.40 -19.47
N SER A 514 -0.64 18.25 -19.75
CA SER A 514 0.03 18.76 -20.95
C SER A 514 -0.51 18.19 -22.27
N LYS A 515 -1.09 16.97 -22.25
CA LYS A 515 -1.43 16.15 -23.44
C LYS A 515 -0.25 15.89 -24.40
N LYS A 516 0.98 16.22 -23.99
CA LYS A 516 2.25 15.92 -24.68
C LYS A 516 2.95 14.71 -24.06
N TYR A 517 2.76 14.49 -22.77
CA TYR A 517 3.30 13.35 -22.02
C TYR A 517 2.21 12.40 -21.56
N PHE A 518 2.55 11.13 -21.44
CA PHE A 518 1.71 10.11 -20.83
C PHE A 518 2.57 9.02 -20.20
N GLU A 519 1.95 8.34 -19.25
CA GLU A 519 2.50 7.26 -18.45
C GLU A 519 1.93 5.93 -18.94
N ALA A 520 2.81 4.98 -19.25
CA ALA A 520 2.43 3.64 -19.67
C ALA A 520 3.14 2.57 -18.84
N ILE A 521 2.47 1.43 -18.69
CA ILE A 521 2.99 0.24 -18.04
C ILE A 521 3.41 -0.72 -19.15
N GLY A 522 4.70 -1.03 -19.23
CA GLY A 522 5.24 -2.02 -20.18
C GLY A 522 4.86 -3.46 -19.80
N ASN A 523 5.02 -4.39 -20.74
CA ASN A 523 4.79 -5.83 -20.52
C ASN A 523 5.56 -6.42 -19.33
N ASP A 524 6.72 -5.86 -18.97
CA ASP A 524 7.53 -6.25 -17.80
C ASP A 524 7.06 -5.61 -16.47
N ARG A 525 5.95 -4.87 -16.50
CA ARG A 525 5.34 -4.10 -15.41
C ARG A 525 6.23 -2.97 -14.88
N LYS A 526 7.20 -2.47 -15.66
CA LYS A 526 7.81 -1.16 -15.40
C LYS A 526 6.85 -0.03 -15.80
N LEU A 527 6.92 1.04 -15.04
CA LEU A 527 6.31 2.33 -15.38
C LEU A 527 7.28 3.09 -16.29
N LEU A 528 6.76 3.60 -17.41
CA LEU A 528 7.53 4.25 -18.46
C LEU A 528 6.83 5.56 -18.82
N TYR A 529 7.59 6.63 -18.99
CA TYR A 529 7.10 7.93 -19.43
C TYR A 529 7.44 8.13 -20.90
N PHE A 530 6.47 8.65 -21.66
CA PHE A 530 6.63 8.90 -23.09
C PHE A 530 6.23 10.33 -23.45
N ARG A 531 7.01 10.93 -24.35
CA ARG A 531 6.76 12.22 -24.98
C ARG A 531 6.25 11.99 -26.41
N VAL A 532 5.12 12.60 -26.76
CA VAL A 532 4.66 12.65 -28.16
C VAL A 532 5.57 13.59 -28.94
N HIS A 533 6.07 13.11 -30.07
CA HIS A 533 6.84 13.86 -31.04
C HIS A 533 6.14 13.83 -32.41
N PHE A 534 6.17 14.94 -33.16
CA PHE A 534 5.35 15.11 -34.37
C PHE A 534 6.12 15.01 -35.69
N ASN A 535 7.43 15.29 -35.68
CA ASN A 535 8.26 15.26 -36.88
C ASN A 535 9.69 14.74 -36.59
N PRO A 536 9.96 13.42 -36.71
CA PRO A 536 9.04 12.36 -37.11
C PRO A 536 7.92 12.15 -36.09
N LEU A 537 6.79 11.60 -36.55
CA LEU A 537 5.66 11.23 -35.70
C LEU A 537 6.06 9.99 -34.90
N SER A 538 6.37 10.17 -33.62
CA SER A 538 6.86 9.08 -32.76
C SER A 538 6.55 9.30 -31.29
N LEU A 539 6.68 8.22 -30.52
CA LEU A 539 6.84 8.26 -29.08
C LEU A 539 8.33 8.20 -28.74
N VAL A 540 8.76 9.06 -27.81
CA VAL A 540 10.14 9.10 -27.30
C VAL A 540 10.08 8.80 -25.81
N GLU A 541 10.88 7.84 -25.35
CA GLU A 541 10.97 7.49 -23.92
C GLU A 541 11.60 8.63 -23.12
N VAL A 542 11.22 8.76 -21.85
CA VAL A 542 11.59 9.86 -20.95
C VAL A 542 12.23 9.27 -19.71
N ASP A 543 13.52 9.55 -19.48
CA ASP A 543 14.28 8.97 -18.35
C ASP A 543 13.78 9.48 -16.99
N TYR A 544 13.24 10.69 -16.98
CA TYR A 544 12.81 11.41 -15.79
C TYR A 544 11.74 12.45 -16.14
N PHE A 545 10.69 12.54 -15.31
CA PHE A 545 9.54 13.41 -15.50
C PHE A 545 9.10 13.96 -14.13
N GLU A 546 9.08 15.28 -13.97
CA GLU A 546 8.60 15.96 -12.76
C GLU A 546 7.75 17.18 -13.17
N GLU A 547 6.47 17.17 -12.80
CA GLU A 547 5.47 18.11 -13.31
C GLU A 547 5.15 19.24 -12.31
N LEU A 548 5.19 20.49 -12.79
CA LEU A 548 4.83 21.69 -12.05
C LEU A 548 3.44 22.18 -12.48
N SER A 549 2.39 21.53 -11.99
CA SER A 549 1.03 21.77 -12.48
C SER A 549 0.45 23.15 -12.14
N GLU A 550 0.94 23.84 -11.09
CA GLU A 550 0.64 25.26 -10.82
C GLU A 550 1.14 26.17 -11.96
N PHE A 551 2.30 25.84 -12.54
CA PHE A 551 3.01 26.65 -13.54
C PHE A 551 2.87 26.11 -14.96
N LYS A 552 2.07 25.05 -15.16
CA LYS A 552 1.81 24.40 -16.46
C LYS A 552 3.10 24.08 -17.22
N SER A 553 4.06 23.46 -16.52
CA SER A 553 5.40 23.20 -17.02
C SER A 553 5.98 21.90 -16.43
N VAL A 554 7.05 21.38 -17.03
CA VAL A 554 7.64 20.09 -16.66
C VAL A 554 9.17 20.12 -16.75
N LEU A 555 9.83 19.56 -15.73
CA LEU A 555 11.24 19.21 -15.73
C LEU A 555 11.39 17.78 -16.26
N VAL A 556 12.18 17.59 -17.29
CA VAL A 556 12.16 16.36 -18.10
C VAL A 556 13.56 15.99 -18.60
N SER A 557 13.90 14.70 -18.53
CA SER A 557 15.10 14.13 -19.17
C SER A 557 14.73 13.30 -20.39
N ILE A 558 15.48 13.50 -21.48
CA ILE A 558 15.42 12.69 -22.71
C ILE A 558 16.88 12.39 -23.09
N ASP A 559 17.19 11.13 -23.42
CA ASP A 559 18.56 10.68 -23.74
C ASP A 559 19.60 11.07 -22.65
N GLY A 560 19.18 11.07 -21.38
CA GLY A 560 19.99 11.53 -20.25
C GLY A 560 20.29 13.04 -20.23
N LYS A 561 19.53 13.85 -20.99
CA LYS A 561 19.63 15.31 -21.05
C LYS A 561 18.40 15.98 -20.45
N TYR A 562 18.62 16.73 -19.38
CA TYR A 562 17.60 17.50 -18.71
C TYR A 562 17.34 18.82 -19.44
N GLY A 563 16.05 19.13 -19.62
CA GLY A 563 15.50 20.38 -20.11
C GLY A 563 14.23 20.76 -19.34
N PHE A 564 13.66 21.92 -19.66
CA PHE A 564 12.42 22.43 -19.05
C PHE A 564 11.52 23.01 -20.13
N GLU A 565 10.22 22.71 -20.08
CA GLU A 565 9.26 23.17 -21.08
C GLU A 565 7.87 23.38 -20.48
N SER A 566 7.09 24.24 -21.13
CA SER A 566 5.66 24.44 -20.82
C SER A 566 4.81 23.32 -21.42
N TYR A 567 3.62 23.14 -20.86
CA TYR A 567 2.60 22.21 -21.36
C TYR A 567 2.27 22.42 -22.83
N ASP A 568 2.35 23.66 -23.33
CA ASP A 568 2.12 24.02 -24.74
C ASP A 568 3.24 23.58 -25.71
N ALA A 569 4.15 22.74 -25.22
CA ALA A 569 5.33 22.21 -25.90
C ALA A 569 6.49 23.19 -26.13
N THR A 570 6.41 24.44 -25.68
CA THR A 570 7.51 25.42 -25.82
C THR A 570 8.70 25.05 -24.94
N ASN A 571 9.87 24.85 -25.54
CA ASN A 571 11.12 24.67 -24.81
C ASN A 571 11.47 25.98 -24.08
N ILE A 572 11.49 25.96 -22.75
CA ILE A 572 11.90 27.10 -21.91
C ILE A 572 13.41 27.01 -21.61
N ILE A 573 13.91 25.80 -21.40
CA ILE A 573 15.33 25.49 -21.20
C ILE A 573 15.70 24.26 -22.05
N ASP A 574 16.73 24.41 -22.89
CA ASP A 574 17.22 23.34 -23.77
C ASP A 574 17.60 22.05 -23.02
N PHE A 575 17.33 20.91 -23.66
CA PHE A 575 17.74 19.56 -23.27
C PHE A 575 19.26 19.36 -23.45
N LYS A 576 20.07 19.98 -22.58
CA LYS A 576 21.55 19.93 -22.65
C LYS A 576 22.24 19.68 -21.31
N TYR A 577 21.49 19.63 -20.21
CA TYR A 577 22.05 19.51 -18.86
C TYR A 577 22.18 18.05 -18.44
N THR A 578 23.24 17.69 -17.71
CA THR A 578 23.55 16.29 -17.35
C THR A 578 22.77 15.78 -16.14
N ASN A 579 22.05 16.67 -15.46
CA ASN A 579 21.20 16.39 -14.31
C ASN A 579 20.35 17.65 -14.05
N GLY A 580 19.15 17.46 -13.47
CA GLY A 580 18.30 18.55 -13.02
C GLY A 580 17.36 18.10 -11.92
N HIS A 581 16.99 19.01 -11.02
CA HIS A 581 15.98 18.80 -10.00
C HIS A 581 15.28 20.12 -9.66
N ILE A 582 14.00 20.05 -9.28
CA ILE A 582 13.31 21.20 -8.67
C ILE A 582 13.93 21.46 -7.29
N VAL A 583 14.19 22.74 -7.00
CA VAL A 583 14.73 23.19 -5.71
C VAL A 583 13.60 23.70 -4.85
N GLU A 584 12.86 24.67 -5.36
CA GLU A 584 11.64 25.24 -4.79
C GLU A 584 10.58 25.33 -5.88
N SER A 585 9.32 25.57 -5.52
CA SER A 585 8.20 25.61 -6.48
C SER A 585 8.43 26.51 -7.71
N LYS A 586 9.30 27.53 -7.59
CA LYS A 586 9.64 28.49 -8.65
C LYS A 586 11.13 28.47 -9.09
N LEU A 587 11.90 27.46 -8.68
CA LEU A 587 13.35 27.37 -8.95
C LEU A 587 13.83 25.97 -9.34
N LEU A 588 14.67 25.91 -10.37
CA LEU A 588 15.32 24.69 -10.86
C LEU A 588 16.83 24.75 -10.60
N ALA A 589 17.43 23.63 -10.21
CA ALA A 589 18.87 23.44 -10.25
C ALA A 589 19.22 22.52 -11.42
N LEU A 590 20.02 23.01 -12.37
CA LEU A 590 20.47 22.25 -13.54
C LEU A 590 21.99 22.13 -13.54
N LYS A 591 22.52 21.03 -14.09
CA LYS A 591 23.95 20.67 -14.05
C LYS A 591 24.59 20.66 -15.43
N ASN A 592 25.73 21.33 -15.61
CA ASN A 592 26.42 21.38 -16.89
C ASN A 592 27.37 20.17 -17.11
N SER A 593 28.00 20.13 -18.29
CA SER A 593 29.06 19.17 -18.67
C SER A 593 30.13 18.99 -17.60
N ASP A 594 30.50 20.10 -16.95
CA ASP A 594 31.62 20.19 -16.00
C ASP A 594 31.20 19.72 -14.59
N LYS A 595 30.00 19.12 -14.49
CA LYS A 595 29.39 18.58 -13.26
C LYS A 595 29.13 19.63 -12.18
N LYS A 596 29.05 20.92 -12.55
CA LYS A 596 28.62 22.00 -11.66
C LYS A 596 27.15 22.37 -11.92
N TYR A 597 26.45 22.80 -10.88
CA TYR A 597 25.07 23.29 -10.92
C TYR A 597 24.99 24.82 -11.01
N ALA A 598 23.88 25.30 -11.56
CA ALA A 598 23.39 26.66 -11.47
C ALA A 598 21.87 26.68 -11.17
N LEU A 599 21.39 27.80 -10.64
CA LEU A 599 19.96 28.06 -10.43
C LEU A 599 19.34 28.73 -11.67
N PHE A 600 18.10 28.38 -11.95
CA PHE A 600 17.23 28.95 -12.98
C PHE A 600 15.86 29.25 -12.39
N ASN A 601 15.18 30.29 -12.86
CA ASN A 601 13.74 30.45 -12.62
C ASN A 601 12.91 29.69 -13.66
N LEU A 602 11.59 29.72 -13.52
CA LEU A 602 10.67 29.03 -14.45
C LEU A 602 10.54 29.71 -15.82
N ASP A 603 11.10 30.91 -16.03
CA ASP A 603 11.20 31.56 -17.35
C ASP A 603 12.47 31.12 -18.11
N GLY A 604 13.25 30.19 -17.55
CA GLY A 604 14.54 29.76 -18.11
C GLY A 604 15.69 30.74 -17.90
N LYS A 605 15.47 31.85 -17.17
CA LYS A 605 16.52 32.81 -16.83
C LYS A 605 17.48 32.18 -15.81
N ARG A 606 18.73 32.00 -16.23
CA ARG A 606 19.81 31.55 -15.34
C ARG A 606 20.11 32.63 -14.28
N LEU A 607 20.00 32.25 -13.00
CA LEU A 607 20.18 33.14 -11.85
C LEU A 607 21.58 33.08 -11.23
N THR A 608 22.32 31.96 -11.40
CA THR A 608 23.73 31.84 -10.97
C THR A 608 24.64 31.32 -12.08
N ASN A 609 25.95 31.48 -11.92
CA ASN A 609 26.93 30.79 -12.77
C ASN A 609 27.11 29.33 -12.31
N PHE A 610 27.45 28.44 -13.25
CA PHE A 610 27.75 27.03 -13.00
C PHE A 610 29.02 26.87 -12.17
N LYS A 611 28.88 26.88 -10.84
CA LYS A 611 30.01 26.74 -9.90
C LYS A 611 29.76 25.78 -8.73
N PHE A 612 28.51 25.37 -8.49
CA PHE A 612 28.13 24.63 -7.30
C PHE A 612 28.23 23.11 -7.50
N ASP A 613 28.78 22.39 -6.54
CA ASP A 613 28.83 20.93 -6.53
C ASP A 613 27.48 20.31 -6.16
N THR A 614 26.67 21.02 -5.37
CA THR A 614 25.35 20.60 -4.87
C THR A 614 24.50 21.83 -4.56
N ILE A 615 23.18 21.74 -4.77
CA ILE A 615 22.19 22.75 -4.39
C ILE A 615 21.01 22.05 -3.70
N LEU A 616 20.62 22.54 -2.52
CA LEU A 616 19.55 22.00 -1.67
C LEU A 616 18.55 23.11 -1.32
N SER A 617 17.24 22.82 -1.35
CA SER A 617 16.27 23.66 -0.64
C SER A 617 16.13 23.26 0.83
N GLN A 618 15.90 24.25 1.67
CA GLN A 618 15.57 24.17 3.08
C GLN A 618 14.07 24.35 3.34
N SER A 619 13.52 25.43 2.78
CA SER A 619 12.26 26.07 3.17
C SER A 619 11.80 27.01 2.06
N LEU A 620 10.55 27.47 2.16
CA LEU A 620 9.99 28.51 1.31
C LEU A 620 10.96 29.69 1.17
N ASN A 621 11.51 29.83 -0.05
CA ASN A 621 12.45 30.85 -0.49
C ASN A 621 13.90 30.77 0.03
N GLU A 622 14.37 29.70 0.71
CA GLU A 622 15.78 29.61 1.18
C GLU A 622 16.53 28.42 0.58
N ILE A 623 17.63 28.72 -0.13
CA ILE A 623 18.41 27.77 -0.92
C ILE A 623 19.86 27.76 -0.44
N VAL A 624 20.39 26.58 -0.13
CA VAL A 624 21.79 26.39 0.25
C VAL A 624 22.55 25.72 -0.89
N ALA A 625 23.60 26.38 -1.37
CA ALA A 625 24.44 25.90 -2.47
C ALA A 625 25.91 25.82 -2.06
N PHE A 626 26.59 24.75 -2.46
CA PHE A 626 27.94 24.41 -2.02
C PHE A 626 28.88 24.46 -3.23
N ALA A 627 30.02 25.14 -3.12
CA ALA A 627 31.02 25.23 -4.19
C ALA A 627 32.44 25.12 -3.59
N ASN A 628 33.10 23.98 -3.82
CA ASN A 628 34.41 23.62 -3.27
C ASN A 628 34.50 23.81 -1.73
N ASP A 629 35.04 24.95 -1.30
CA ASP A 629 35.34 25.35 0.09
C ASP A 629 34.40 26.47 0.59
N THR A 630 33.31 26.73 -0.14
CA THR A 630 32.34 27.80 0.15
C THR A 630 30.90 27.29 0.18
N ILE A 631 30.10 27.90 1.05
CA ILE A 631 28.66 27.65 1.19
C ILE A 631 27.96 28.99 1.00
N SER A 632 27.14 29.13 -0.04
CA SER A 632 26.32 30.32 -0.27
C SER A 632 24.85 30.02 0.04
N ILE A 633 24.21 30.92 0.76
CA ILE A 633 22.80 30.83 1.14
C ILE A 633 22.07 31.97 0.44
N PHE A 634 21.09 31.60 -0.37
CA PHE A 634 20.30 32.51 -1.18
C PHE A 634 18.91 32.64 -0.61
N LYS A 635 18.36 33.86 -0.67
CA LYS A 635 16.92 34.10 -0.49
C LYS A 635 16.30 34.38 -1.86
N TYR A 636 15.27 33.63 -2.21
CA TYR A 636 14.49 33.86 -3.41
C TYR A 636 13.50 35.01 -3.20
N ASN A 637 13.53 35.99 -4.08
CA ASN A 637 12.55 37.06 -4.15
C ASN A 637 11.57 36.72 -5.27
N SER A 638 10.40 36.22 -4.90
CA SER A 638 9.31 35.83 -5.82
C SER A 638 8.91 36.96 -6.75
N ASP A 639 8.78 38.15 -6.20
CA ASP A 639 8.14 39.30 -6.84
C ASP A 639 9.06 39.91 -7.91
N ARG A 640 10.37 39.71 -7.75
CA ARG A 640 11.43 40.11 -8.70
C ARG A 640 11.97 38.95 -9.53
N SER A 641 11.50 37.72 -9.29
CA SER A 641 12.03 36.47 -9.88
C SER A 641 13.57 36.41 -9.88
N SER A 642 14.14 36.63 -8.70
CA SER A 642 15.59 36.82 -8.49
C SER A 642 16.05 36.23 -7.16
N ILE A 643 17.36 36.14 -6.96
CA ILE A 643 17.96 35.63 -5.73
C ILE A 643 18.95 36.65 -5.16
N ASP A 644 18.87 36.87 -3.85
CA ASP A 644 19.81 37.69 -3.09
C ASP A 644 20.75 36.77 -2.30
N VAL A 645 22.04 37.09 -2.23
CA VAL A 645 22.99 36.36 -1.38
C VAL A 645 22.80 36.82 0.07
N TYR A 646 22.13 36.00 0.87
CA TYR A 646 21.86 36.29 2.27
C TYR A 646 23.10 36.04 3.15
N LYS A 647 23.83 34.96 2.89
CA LYS A 647 25.05 34.60 3.64
C LYS A 647 26.04 33.86 2.74
N THR A 648 27.33 33.96 3.03
CA THR A 648 28.33 33.05 2.47
C THR A 648 29.37 32.70 3.54
N LEU A 649 29.62 31.41 3.71
CA LEU A 649 30.62 30.85 4.62
C LEU A 649 31.82 30.37 3.79
N SER A 650 33.04 30.64 4.26
CA SER A 650 34.29 30.29 3.57
C SER A 650 35.15 29.34 4.41
N ALA A 651 35.91 28.47 3.73
CA ALA A 651 36.64 27.33 4.28
C ALA A 651 35.73 26.23 4.89
N TYR A 652 34.47 26.13 4.47
CA TYR A 652 33.55 25.05 4.88
C TYR A 652 33.12 24.21 3.67
N LYS A 653 33.34 22.90 3.75
CA LYS A 653 32.91 21.89 2.77
C LYS A 653 31.62 21.23 3.22
N PHE A 654 30.77 20.87 2.26
CA PHE A 654 29.64 19.98 2.53
C PHE A 654 30.16 18.61 2.99
N SER A 655 29.58 18.06 4.06
CA SER A 655 29.76 16.66 4.45
C SER A 655 28.47 15.87 4.23
N LYS A 656 27.34 16.33 4.82
CA LYS A 656 26.05 15.62 4.74
C LYS A 656 24.87 16.51 5.14
N ARG A 657 23.72 16.38 4.47
CA ARG A 657 22.44 16.92 4.97
C ARG A 657 21.91 16.00 6.09
N ARG A 658 21.53 16.57 7.24
CA ARG A 658 20.74 15.89 8.28
C ARG A 658 19.31 16.48 8.29
N SER A 659 18.43 15.96 9.14
CA SER A 659 17.04 16.41 9.28
C SER A 659 16.92 17.88 9.73
N SER A 660 17.78 18.27 10.67
CA SER A 660 17.71 19.51 11.44
C SER A 660 18.90 20.45 11.20
N PHE A 661 19.97 19.98 10.54
CA PHE A 661 21.19 20.75 10.29
C PHE A 661 21.95 20.26 9.04
N ILE A 662 22.95 21.03 8.61
CA ILE A 662 23.93 20.61 7.60
C ILE A 662 25.26 20.31 8.30
N GLU A 663 25.75 19.09 8.13
CA GLU A 663 27.07 18.66 8.58
C GLU A 663 28.13 19.21 7.61
N VAL A 664 29.10 19.95 8.15
CA VAL A 664 30.14 20.66 7.40
C VAL A 664 31.54 20.25 7.86
N LYS A 665 32.54 20.42 6.99
CA LYS A 665 33.95 20.11 7.28
C LYS A 665 34.88 21.28 6.99
N LYS A 666 35.86 21.50 7.87
CA LYS A 666 36.90 22.53 7.78
C LYS A 666 38.17 21.97 8.41
N ASN A 667 39.31 22.08 7.72
CA ASN A 667 40.60 21.52 8.15
C ASN A 667 40.54 20.05 8.62
N GLY A 668 39.72 19.23 7.94
CA GLY A 668 39.48 17.81 8.28
C GLY A 668 38.50 17.58 9.43
N ARG A 669 38.25 18.58 10.28
CA ARG A 669 37.29 18.53 11.40
C ARG A 669 35.85 18.75 10.94
N VAL A 670 34.91 18.18 11.67
CA VAL A 670 33.46 18.21 11.44
C VAL A 670 32.81 19.24 12.38
N GLY A 671 31.83 19.95 11.84
CA GLY A 671 30.94 20.87 12.57
C GLY A 671 29.53 20.79 11.99
N ALA A 672 28.64 21.64 12.48
CA ALA A 672 27.27 21.77 11.99
C ALA A 672 26.86 23.23 11.86
N ILE A 673 26.16 23.53 10.77
CA ILE A 673 25.45 24.79 10.59
C ILE A 673 23.94 24.53 10.56
N ASP A 674 23.15 25.48 11.05
CA ASP A 674 21.74 25.54 10.71
C ASP A 674 21.58 25.86 9.21
N PHE A 675 20.37 25.73 8.70
CA PHE A 675 20.14 25.97 7.28
C PHE A 675 20.25 27.46 6.89
N PHE A 676 20.16 28.39 7.86
CA PHE A 676 20.48 29.82 7.70
C PHE A 676 22.00 30.12 7.71
N GLY A 677 22.84 29.09 7.92
CA GLY A 677 24.30 29.19 7.95
C GLY A 677 24.86 29.78 9.24
N ASN A 678 24.13 29.73 10.35
CA ASN A 678 24.68 29.98 11.68
C ASN A 678 25.37 28.70 12.17
N ILE A 679 26.54 28.83 12.81
CA ILE A 679 27.26 27.67 13.34
C ILE A 679 26.53 27.20 14.61
N ILE A 680 26.06 25.96 14.60
CA ILE A 680 25.50 25.31 15.80
C ILE A 680 26.59 24.54 16.54
N ILE A 681 27.56 23.99 15.79
CA ILE A 681 28.67 23.19 16.33
C ILE A 681 29.93 23.56 15.56
N GLU A 682 30.95 24.01 16.27
CA GLU A 682 32.22 24.41 15.65
C GLU A 682 32.97 23.22 15.00
N THR A 683 33.77 23.55 13.99
CA THR A 683 34.57 22.57 13.23
C THR A 683 35.86 22.21 13.96
N GLU A 684 35.72 21.56 15.10
CA GLU A 684 36.81 21.02 15.94
C GLU A 684 36.66 19.51 16.21
N ASN A 685 35.48 18.95 15.92
CA ASN A 685 35.13 17.56 16.21
C ASN A 685 35.71 16.61 15.15
N ASP A 686 36.04 15.38 15.54
CA ASP A 686 36.38 14.31 14.61
C ASP A 686 35.10 13.66 14.02
N TRP A 687 34.01 13.71 14.77
CA TRP A 687 32.73 13.06 14.41
C TRP A 687 31.54 13.68 15.15
N ILE A 688 30.37 13.65 14.50
CA ILE A 688 29.09 14.10 15.03
C ILE A 688 28.06 13.00 14.75
N ASN A 689 27.37 12.56 15.80
CA ASN A 689 26.33 11.53 15.74
C ASN A 689 24.93 12.08 16.05
N ARG A 690 23.94 11.25 15.70
CA ARG A 690 22.49 11.46 15.66
C ARG A 690 21.93 12.38 16.75
N GLU A 691 21.02 13.25 16.35
CA GLU A 691 20.05 13.89 17.25
C GLU A 691 19.06 12.84 17.81
N SER A 692 18.71 13.00 19.09
CA SER A 692 17.53 12.39 19.70
C SER A 692 16.61 13.52 20.18
N SER A 693 15.34 13.23 20.47
CA SER A 693 14.38 14.24 20.97
C SER A 693 14.69 14.78 22.39
N SER A 694 15.87 14.48 22.94
CA SER A 694 16.28 14.81 24.30
C SER A 694 17.75 15.24 24.38
N TYR A 695 18.60 14.76 23.48
CA TYR A 695 19.97 15.23 23.26
C TYR A 695 20.13 15.72 21.83
N LYS A 696 20.55 16.98 21.67
CA LYS A 696 20.80 17.58 20.37
C LYS A 696 21.90 16.82 19.61
N TYR A 697 23.05 16.55 20.26
CA TYR A 697 24.22 15.95 19.61
C TYR A 697 25.02 15.02 20.53
N LEU A 698 25.70 14.04 19.92
CA LEU A 698 26.85 13.33 20.49
C LEU A 698 28.07 13.62 19.62
N LEU A 699 29.13 14.12 20.23
CA LEU A 699 30.36 14.61 19.59
C LEU A 699 31.55 13.75 20.01
N LYS A 700 32.58 13.68 19.16
CA LYS A 700 33.90 13.16 19.50
C LYS A 700 34.98 14.21 19.21
N ARG A 701 35.81 14.52 20.20
CA ARG A 701 37.01 15.38 20.08
C ARG A 701 38.21 14.59 20.59
N GLY A 702 39.10 14.16 19.69
CA GLY A 702 40.22 13.28 20.00
C GLY A 702 39.75 11.94 20.57
N ASN A 703 40.26 11.57 21.75
CA ASN A 703 39.91 10.33 22.45
C ASN A 703 38.71 10.48 23.41
N LYS A 704 38.02 11.63 23.43
CA LYS A 704 36.88 11.90 24.32
C LYS A 704 35.59 12.15 23.55
N PHE A 705 34.48 11.76 24.17
CA PHE A 705 33.12 12.03 23.71
C PHE A 705 32.45 13.10 24.57
N TYR A 706 31.50 13.83 23.99
CA TYR A 706 30.76 14.92 24.62
C TYR A 706 29.31 14.90 24.17
N PHE A 707 28.38 15.25 25.04
CA PHE A 707 26.95 15.31 24.73
C PHE A 707 26.28 16.37 25.59
N SER A 708 25.30 17.07 25.03
CA SER A 708 24.51 18.06 25.76
C SER A 708 23.01 17.71 25.67
N PRO A 709 22.27 17.74 26.80
CA PRO A 709 20.81 17.75 26.76
C PRO A 709 20.31 18.96 25.97
N SER A 710 19.04 18.94 25.56
CA SER A 710 18.45 20.01 24.74
C SER A 710 18.45 21.41 25.39
N SER A 711 18.76 21.53 26.68
CA SER A 711 18.84 22.77 27.48
C SER A 711 20.16 23.55 27.40
N ASP A 712 21.08 23.19 26.48
CA ASP A 712 22.34 23.89 26.20
C ASP A 712 23.33 24.02 27.39
N THR A 713 23.12 23.23 28.43
CA THR A 713 24.09 23.00 29.50
C THR A 713 25.06 21.89 29.09
N GLU A 714 26.36 22.18 28.96
CA GLU A 714 27.38 21.13 28.80
C GLU A 714 27.44 20.26 30.07
N VAL A 715 27.09 18.98 29.93
CA VAL A 715 27.36 17.95 30.94
C VAL A 715 28.66 17.25 30.51
N PHE A 716 29.57 17.00 31.47
CA PHE A 716 30.94 16.54 31.22
C PHE A 716 31.80 17.49 30.36
N LYS A 717 32.10 18.69 30.87
CA LYS A 717 33.05 19.64 30.23
C LYS A 717 34.41 19.03 29.87
N ASN A 718 34.88 18.06 30.66
CA ASN A 718 36.15 17.34 30.41
C ASN A 718 36.01 16.16 29.44
N GLY A 719 34.79 15.86 28.98
CA GLY A 719 34.46 14.70 28.15
C GLY A 719 34.49 13.36 28.90
N VAL A 720 34.07 12.32 28.21
CA VAL A 720 34.02 10.93 28.69
C VAL A 720 34.77 9.99 27.73
N ASP A 721 35.21 8.82 28.18
CA ASP A 721 36.03 7.89 27.39
C ASP A 721 35.22 7.19 26.28
N THR A 722 33.97 6.83 26.57
CA THR A 722 32.97 6.41 25.57
C THR A 722 31.60 6.96 25.93
N ALA A 723 30.73 7.14 24.93
CA ALA A 723 29.31 7.44 25.14
C ALA A 723 28.45 6.90 24.00
N PHE A 724 27.22 6.47 24.31
CA PHE A 724 26.25 6.00 23.32
C PHE A 724 24.80 6.29 23.77
N PHE A 725 23.94 6.56 22.78
CA PHE A 725 22.51 6.79 23.02
C PHE A 725 21.77 5.49 23.26
N ILE A 726 20.88 5.49 24.25
CA ILE A 726 19.90 4.43 24.44
C ILE A 726 18.71 4.74 23.52
N THR A 727 18.41 3.82 22.59
CA THR A 727 17.15 3.90 21.83
C THR A 727 15.95 3.73 22.75
N TYR A 728 14.86 4.47 22.48
CA TYR A 728 13.61 4.53 23.26
C TYR A 728 13.71 5.22 24.63
N ASP A 729 14.80 5.05 25.36
CA ASP A 729 14.89 5.44 26.79
C ASP A 729 15.46 6.84 27.07
N HIS A 730 15.58 7.68 26.03
CA HIS A 730 15.92 9.10 26.09
C HIS A 730 17.18 9.45 26.93
N GLY A 731 18.18 8.56 26.95
CA GLY A 731 19.38 8.66 27.79
C GLY A 731 20.70 8.44 27.05
N VAL A 732 21.80 8.75 27.73
CA VAL A 732 23.18 8.46 27.30
C VAL A 732 23.88 7.64 28.38
N ILE A 733 24.33 6.43 28.03
CA ILE A 733 25.32 5.70 28.80
C ILE A 733 26.70 6.24 28.44
N PHE A 734 27.55 6.46 29.44
CA PHE A 734 28.89 6.99 29.30
C PHE A 734 29.90 6.21 30.15
N LYS A 735 31.19 6.32 29.83
CA LYS A 735 32.29 5.68 30.56
C LYS A 735 33.35 6.67 31.00
N ILE A 736 33.86 6.54 32.23
CA ILE A 736 35.03 7.29 32.72
C ILE A 736 36.00 6.27 33.33
N GLY A 737 37.20 6.15 32.75
CA GLY A 737 38.15 5.09 33.14
C GLY A 737 37.57 3.69 32.89
N THR A 738 37.49 2.87 33.94
CA THR A 738 36.90 1.53 33.87
C THR A 738 35.38 1.51 34.07
N LYS A 739 34.79 2.52 34.72
CA LYS A 739 33.40 2.52 35.18
C LYS A 739 32.45 3.25 34.23
N TYR A 740 31.19 2.80 34.18
CA TYR A 740 30.08 3.39 33.43
C TYR A 740 29.09 4.12 34.33
N GLY A 741 28.35 5.05 33.73
CA GLY A 741 27.20 5.73 34.32
C GLY A 741 26.13 6.06 33.28
N LEU A 742 24.97 6.51 33.75
CA LEU A 742 23.82 6.95 32.97
C LEU A 742 23.45 8.41 33.27
N HIS A 743 23.10 9.13 32.21
CA HIS A 743 22.45 10.43 32.25
C HIS A 743 21.14 10.39 31.43
N ARG A 744 20.07 11.06 31.90
CA ARG A 744 18.85 11.37 31.11
C ARG A 744 18.45 12.85 31.33
N PRO A 745 17.99 13.62 30.32
CA PRO A 745 17.84 15.07 30.43
C PRO A 745 16.78 15.56 31.42
N ASN A 746 15.72 14.77 31.64
CA ASN A 746 14.62 15.11 32.54
C ASN A 746 14.71 14.40 33.90
N LEU A 747 15.62 13.42 34.04
CA LEU A 747 15.64 12.45 35.15
C LEU A 747 17.07 12.01 35.48
N GLN A 748 17.68 12.72 36.43
CA GLN A 748 18.85 12.31 37.21
C GLN A 748 20.18 12.05 36.46
N PHE A 749 21.22 12.02 37.29
CA PHE A 749 22.61 11.77 36.94
C PHE A 749 23.14 10.72 37.92
N THR A 750 23.63 9.60 37.38
CA THR A 750 24.51 8.69 38.09
C THR A 750 25.95 9.01 37.72
N GLU A 751 26.86 8.85 38.67
CA GLU A 751 28.30 8.95 38.42
C GLU A 751 28.79 7.69 37.68
N ALA A 752 30.05 7.69 37.23
CA ALA A 752 30.68 6.49 36.68
C ALA A 752 31.01 5.51 37.82
N LEU A 753 30.02 4.73 38.24
CA LEU A 753 30.09 3.86 39.43
C LEU A 753 30.23 2.36 39.10
N PHE A 754 29.69 1.92 37.96
CA PHE A 754 29.43 0.50 37.68
C PHE A 754 30.45 -0.10 36.70
N ASP A 755 30.85 -1.37 36.85
CA ASP A 755 31.74 -2.03 35.88
C ASP A 755 31.03 -2.31 34.54
N ASP A 756 29.70 -2.52 34.56
CA ASP A 756 28.84 -2.46 33.37
C ASP A 756 27.37 -2.13 33.74
N ILE A 757 26.54 -1.79 32.74
CA ILE A 757 25.10 -1.53 32.85
C ILE A 757 24.37 -2.38 31.80
N TYR A 758 23.69 -3.45 32.25
CA TYR A 758 23.10 -4.47 31.37
C TYR A 758 21.68 -4.12 30.89
N GLU A 759 20.81 -3.71 31.80
CA GLU A 759 19.41 -3.40 31.51
C GLU A 759 18.96 -2.14 32.27
N ILE A 760 17.97 -1.44 31.70
CA ILE A 760 17.36 -0.24 32.27
C ILE A 760 15.86 -0.45 32.28
N HIS A 761 15.23 -0.28 33.44
CA HIS A 761 13.78 -0.49 33.62
C HIS A 761 13.18 0.68 34.41
N GLY A 762 12.72 1.71 33.68
CA GLY A 762 12.19 2.93 34.31
C GLY A 762 13.27 3.67 35.09
N ASP A 763 13.06 3.85 36.40
CA ASP A 763 14.00 4.52 37.32
C ASP A 763 15.07 3.56 37.89
N PHE A 764 15.19 2.32 37.38
CA PHE A 764 16.13 1.30 37.88
C PHE A 764 17.18 0.86 36.85
N LEU A 765 18.37 0.52 37.33
CA LEU A 765 19.48 -0.06 36.56
C LEU A 765 19.83 -1.46 37.06
N LEU A 766 19.97 -2.41 36.13
CA LEU A 766 20.69 -3.66 36.37
C LEU A 766 22.18 -3.40 36.07
N VAL A 767 23.01 -3.46 37.10
CA VAL A 767 24.42 -3.06 37.07
C VAL A 767 25.34 -4.18 37.53
N GLU A 768 26.59 -4.16 37.08
CA GLU A 768 27.66 -5.04 37.59
C GLU A 768 28.69 -4.24 38.40
N ASN A 769 29.18 -4.82 39.49
CA ASN A 769 30.47 -4.49 40.08
C ASN A 769 31.19 -5.77 40.48
N ASP A 770 32.52 -5.83 40.32
CA ASP A 770 33.36 -6.96 40.78
C ASP A 770 32.84 -8.35 40.33
N ARG A 771 32.27 -8.43 39.11
CA ARG A 771 31.64 -9.63 38.51
C ARG A 771 30.39 -10.12 39.24
N LYS A 772 29.67 -9.21 39.89
CA LYS A 772 28.41 -9.44 40.59
C LYS A 772 27.37 -8.41 40.18
N LEU A 773 26.15 -8.88 39.98
CA LEU A 773 25.01 -8.04 39.62
C LEU A 773 24.35 -7.44 40.87
N GLY A 774 23.90 -6.20 40.74
CA GLY A 774 23.07 -5.47 41.70
C GLY A 774 21.95 -4.71 41.00
N LEU A 775 20.99 -4.22 41.78
CA LEU A 775 19.87 -3.40 41.30
C LEU A 775 19.98 -2.01 41.93
N TYR A 776 20.14 -0.97 41.10
CA TYR A 776 20.36 0.41 41.56
C TYR A 776 19.17 1.33 41.21
N ASP A 777 18.74 2.12 42.20
CA ASP A 777 17.69 3.14 42.09
C ASP A 777 18.31 4.47 41.66
N ILE A 778 18.05 4.90 40.42
CA ILE A 778 18.59 6.15 39.83
C ILE A 778 18.11 7.38 40.62
N LYS A 779 16.91 7.29 41.19
CA LYS A 779 16.18 8.40 41.81
C LYS A 779 16.51 8.58 43.29
N ARG A 780 16.70 7.48 44.02
CA ARG A 780 17.19 7.47 45.40
C ARG A 780 18.72 7.45 45.50
N LYS A 781 19.43 7.18 44.39
CA LYS A 781 20.89 7.02 44.31
C LYS A 781 21.45 5.93 45.24
N THR A 782 20.72 4.83 45.42
CA THR A 782 21.08 3.72 46.30
C THR A 782 20.89 2.38 45.60
N TYR A 783 21.58 1.34 46.06
CA TYR A 783 21.18 -0.02 45.74
C TYR A 783 19.83 -0.36 46.40
N ILE A 784 18.98 -1.03 45.64
CA ILE A 784 17.86 -1.83 46.13
C ILE A 784 18.36 -3.25 46.44
N LEU A 785 19.28 -3.75 45.61
CA LEU A 785 20.07 -4.94 45.85
C LEU A 785 21.54 -4.63 45.60
N GLU A 786 22.38 -4.89 46.60
CA GLU A 786 23.82 -4.75 46.49
C GLU A 786 24.42 -5.65 45.39
N SER A 787 25.61 -5.27 44.91
CA SER A 787 26.30 -5.99 43.84
C SER A 787 26.94 -7.29 44.35
N GLU A 788 26.11 -8.28 44.70
CA GLU A 788 26.55 -9.58 45.25
C GLU A 788 25.97 -10.81 44.52
N TYR A 789 25.08 -10.62 43.54
CA TYR A 789 24.34 -11.70 42.88
C TYR A 789 25.06 -12.23 41.63
N ASN A 790 24.88 -13.51 41.34
CA ASN A 790 25.37 -14.19 40.13
C ASN A 790 24.41 -14.06 38.93
N GLY A 791 23.19 -13.57 39.16
CA GLY A 791 22.15 -13.40 38.17
C GLY A 791 21.00 -12.59 38.76
N ILE A 792 20.44 -11.64 38.00
CA ILE A 792 19.20 -10.92 38.35
C ILE A 792 18.36 -10.82 37.09
N PHE A 793 17.07 -11.16 37.18
CA PHE A 793 16.16 -11.24 36.04
C PHE A 793 14.80 -10.66 36.40
N TYR A 794 14.32 -9.66 35.65
CA TYR A 794 12.97 -9.13 35.82
C TYR A 794 11.92 -10.17 35.42
N THR A 795 11.08 -10.55 36.39
CA THR A 795 9.93 -11.45 36.19
C THR A 795 8.64 -10.67 35.98
N ASP A 796 8.48 -9.50 36.61
CA ASP A 796 7.48 -8.49 36.25
C ASP A 796 7.95 -7.07 36.62
N LYS A 797 7.07 -6.06 36.56
CA LYS A 797 7.40 -4.66 36.89
C LYS A 797 7.82 -4.46 38.35
N ASN A 798 7.36 -5.34 39.24
CA ASN A 798 7.52 -5.24 40.69
C ASN A 798 8.41 -6.36 41.24
N ASN A 799 8.69 -7.43 40.49
CA ASN A 799 9.39 -8.63 40.96
C ASN A 799 10.59 -9.02 40.09
N ILE A 800 11.71 -9.32 40.74
CA ILE A 800 12.92 -9.88 40.13
C ILE A 800 13.25 -11.25 40.74
N THR A 801 13.76 -12.17 39.93
CA THR A 801 14.42 -13.38 40.39
C THR A 801 15.92 -13.13 40.47
N VAL A 802 16.51 -13.44 41.63
CA VAL A 802 17.93 -13.30 41.92
C VAL A 802 18.57 -14.66 42.12
N ILE A 803 19.85 -14.77 41.76
CA ILE A 803 20.67 -15.97 41.94
C ILE A 803 21.88 -15.60 42.80
N LYS A 804 22.09 -16.30 43.93
CA LYS A 804 23.25 -16.11 44.82
C LYS A 804 23.90 -17.46 45.06
N GLY A 805 25.05 -17.70 44.42
CA GLY A 805 25.61 -19.05 44.32
C GLY A 805 24.62 -19.99 43.61
N ASN A 806 24.25 -21.09 44.26
CA ASN A 806 23.30 -22.08 43.73
C ASN A 806 21.84 -21.83 44.17
N LEU A 807 21.55 -20.76 44.92
CA LEU A 807 20.21 -20.42 45.40
C LEU A 807 19.52 -19.45 44.44
N LEU A 808 18.25 -19.72 44.13
CA LEU A 808 17.38 -18.89 43.31
C LEU A 808 16.18 -18.43 44.15
N GLN A 809 15.93 -17.12 44.19
CA GLN A 809 14.91 -16.49 45.02
C GLN A 809 14.18 -15.39 44.22
N THR A 810 12.89 -15.16 44.50
CA THR A 810 12.17 -13.99 43.98
C THR A 810 12.09 -12.90 45.06
N VAL A 811 12.33 -11.65 44.66
CA VAL A 811 12.32 -10.45 45.51
C VAL A 811 11.36 -9.42 44.89
N SER A 812 10.52 -8.82 45.72
CA SER A 812 9.66 -7.70 45.33
C SER A 812 10.38 -6.36 45.56
N ILE A 813 10.36 -5.50 44.56
CA ILE A 813 11.00 -4.18 44.50
C ILE A 813 10.15 -3.10 45.18
N ASN A 814 8.84 -3.35 45.34
CA ASN A 814 7.88 -2.32 45.77
C ASN A 814 7.68 -2.22 47.30
N ASN A 815 8.20 -3.18 48.08
CA ASN A 815 8.17 -3.09 49.54
C ASN A 815 9.48 -2.48 50.05
N GLN A 816 9.37 -1.53 50.99
CA GLN A 816 10.50 -1.02 51.78
C GLN A 816 10.87 -1.96 52.92
#